data_AF-A0A9Q5P145-F1
#
_entry.id   AF-A0A9Q5P145-F1
#
_cell.length_a   1.000
_cell.length_b   1.000
_cell.length_c   1.000
_cell.angle_alpha   90.00
_cell.angle_beta   90.00
_cell.angle_gamma   90.00
#
_symmetry.space_group_name_H-M   'P 1'
#
loop_
_entity.id
_entity.type
_entity.pdbx_description
1 polymer ?
#
loop_
_entity_poly.entity_id
_entity_poly.type
_entity_poly.pdbx_seq_one_letter_code
_entity_poly.pdbx_strand_id
1 'polypeptide(L)'
;MSKKFVVGIASMLALSTMYSNSALANETSSSSSENYTTSSSIDSQAKSEQKIAESTSGSDLDQSTTDFSDSSQSNVSSSSSSEEITENNSVKTADAISTTEEDKKQDKIFLDTLTLSKKIIAPAQEQLLDISKVSQNRISQMELTSSDGKIVKIDKTGKIVGVSVGKAKIKIEFKDTKESKIFDIEVIKPSILYKTHIQNIGWEKNYKTNGEMSGTEGRSLRLEAIEIKLKDITYDGSIKYQTHVQDYGWQDWKTEGQISGTSGQSKRLEGIRLSLTGELAQKYDIYYRTHVQNIGWLDWAKNGEASGSQGLSARLEGIEIQLVEKDKGSLTTKRTFVNGSNTNLIYQVHVQNNGWQDWRSSGQIAGTTGSSLRLEALRMKMVDTDLKGGISYQSHVQNIGWQNSVANGEMSGTSGMSYRMEAVKINLTGEISGFYDVYYRAHVQDRGWLGWTKNGQPAGSEGVSKRVEAIEVKLVHKDQKGPNLSNSLYTSEVPQKMARVQNLLNRKYNNQSYGIYVMSENGQYSASINGNTQFIAASTGKLPGIYYTQKRLNNGSLRLNQQWNYNGNVNNFSGAYQPWGAGVMSKYPDYRNYSVDTVLHNTIKYSDNVGANFLGYYGANSYDQTFLREINRITGRNWSFFTLIASARDNARLMKGIYDIGGISNTYFQNTVYDNERIPKYLPVKVGHKIGDVYDYRHDVAVVYTKEPYFISIMTKNNTSYETISRISKDVYDILK
;
A
#
# COMPACT_ATOMS: atom_id res chain seq x y z
N MET A 1 82.25 10.32 51.32
CA MET A 1 82.13 8.84 51.36
C MET A 1 80.67 8.46 51.10
N SER A 2 80.37 7.19 50.74
CA SER A 2 79.03 6.51 50.77
C SER A 2 77.76 7.30 50.34
N LYS A 3 77.04 6.91 49.26
CA LYS A 3 76.01 5.82 49.22
C LYS A 3 75.00 5.96 50.39
N LYS A 4 73.68 6.08 50.24
CA LYS A 4 72.65 5.84 49.17
C LYS A 4 71.44 6.80 49.48
N PHE A 5 70.34 6.98 48.72
CA PHE A 5 69.81 6.43 47.45
C PHE A 5 68.80 7.45 46.84
N VAL A 6 68.89 7.84 45.56
CA VAL A 6 67.83 8.59 44.83
C VAL A 6 67.93 8.32 43.31
N VAL A 7 66.88 7.75 42.69
CA VAL A 7 66.51 7.79 41.25
C VAL A 7 65.01 7.42 41.17
N GLY A 8 64.14 7.97 40.32
CA GLY A 8 64.35 9.00 39.29
C GLY A 8 63.70 8.60 37.94
N ILE A 9 62.62 9.29 37.58
CA ILE A 9 61.79 9.09 36.37
C ILE A 9 62.63 9.01 35.07
N ALA A 10 62.40 7.99 34.22
CA ALA A 10 62.17 8.09 32.75
C ALA A 10 62.35 6.74 32.02
N SER A 11 61.35 6.35 31.19
CA SER A 11 61.50 5.60 29.92
C SER A 11 60.15 5.11 29.39
N MET A 12 59.67 5.67 28.27
CA MET A 12 59.00 4.95 27.17
C MET A 12 58.60 5.94 26.06
N LEU A 13 59.42 6.02 25.02
CA LEU A 13 59.12 6.69 23.76
C LEU A 13 59.97 6.00 22.67
N ALA A 14 59.46 5.96 21.45
CA ALA A 14 60.02 5.25 20.29
C ALA A 14 60.06 3.70 20.39
N LEU A 15 59.09 3.07 19.72
CA LEU A 15 59.43 2.25 18.56
C LEU A 15 58.39 2.54 17.46
N SER A 16 58.80 2.53 16.19
CA SER A 16 57.99 3.03 15.07
C SER A 16 57.89 2.02 13.93
N THR A 17 56.81 2.13 13.15
CA THR A 17 56.68 1.71 11.74
C THR A 17 57.05 0.28 11.35
N MET A 18 56.06 -0.51 10.91
CA MET A 18 56.08 -0.99 9.52
C MET A 18 54.70 -1.48 9.02
N TYR A 19 54.54 -1.44 7.69
CA TYR A 19 53.44 -1.90 6.83
C TYR A 19 52.06 -1.21 6.89
N SER A 20 51.41 -1.22 5.72
CA SER A 20 50.34 -0.31 5.29
C SER A 20 49.57 -0.88 4.08
N ASN A 21 48.32 -0.43 3.90
CA ASN A 21 47.37 -0.79 2.81
C ASN A 21 46.91 -2.28 2.82
N SER A 22 45.76 -2.69 2.27
CA SER A 22 44.63 -2.05 1.56
C SER A 22 43.39 -1.85 2.47
N ALA A 23 42.32 -1.09 2.18
CA ALA A 23 41.68 -0.52 0.98
C ALA A 23 40.53 -1.34 0.33
N LEU A 24 39.29 -0.97 0.70
CA LEU A 24 38.03 -0.85 -0.09
C LEU A 24 37.52 -1.98 -1.03
N ALA A 25 36.46 -2.68 -0.61
CA ALA A 25 35.24 -3.11 -1.36
C ALA A 25 34.32 -3.88 -0.35
N ASN A 26 32.98 -3.85 -0.30
CA ASN A 26 31.88 -3.33 -1.12
C ASN A 26 31.45 -4.16 -2.36
N GLU A 27 30.65 -5.23 -2.15
CA GLU A 27 29.62 -5.80 -3.05
C GLU A 27 28.86 -6.94 -2.30
N THR A 28 27.53 -6.89 -2.10
CA THR A 28 26.36 -7.31 -2.94
C THR A 28 25.90 -8.78 -2.80
N SER A 29 24.60 -8.97 -3.08
CA SER A 29 23.75 -10.12 -2.78
C SER A 29 23.85 -11.34 -3.70
N SER A 30 23.69 -12.52 -3.10
CA SER A 30 22.97 -13.70 -3.62
C SER A 30 22.44 -14.49 -2.40
N SER A 31 21.18 -14.93 -2.29
CA SER A 31 20.32 -15.76 -3.16
C SER A 31 20.79 -17.22 -3.26
N SER A 32 20.27 -18.07 -2.37
CA SER A 32 20.23 -19.52 -2.52
C SER A 32 18.84 -20.05 -2.14
N SER A 33 18.44 -21.15 -2.78
CA SER A 33 17.11 -21.76 -2.72
C SER A 33 17.14 -23.12 -2.00
N GLU A 34 15.97 -23.78 -1.98
CA GLU A 34 15.77 -25.18 -1.55
C GLU A 34 15.82 -25.40 -0.01
N ASN A 35 14.93 -26.19 0.60
CA ASN A 35 14.27 -27.39 0.07
C ASN A 35 12.76 -27.47 0.37
N TYR A 36 12.04 -28.20 -0.47
CA TYR A 36 10.76 -28.81 -0.12
C TYR A 36 11.01 -30.12 0.64
N THR A 37 10.12 -30.48 1.56
CA THR A 37 10.02 -31.88 2.03
C THR A 37 8.56 -32.20 2.35
N THR A 38 8.04 -33.24 1.71
CA THR A 38 6.67 -33.72 1.87
C THR A 38 6.56 -34.70 3.04
N SER A 39 5.48 -34.59 3.82
CA SER A 39 4.95 -35.72 4.60
C SER A 39 3.42 -35.67 4.59
N SER A 40 2.77 -36.83 4.71
CA SER A 40 1.32 -36.95 4.54
C SER A 40 0.71 -37.95 5.53
N SER A 41 -0.44 -37.57 6.09
CA SER A 41 -1.40 -38.38 6.86
C SER A 41 -2.72 -37.58 6.80
N ILE A 42 -3.89 -38.08 6.42
CA ILE A 42 -4.63 -39.26 6.95
C ILE A 42 -4.85 -39.03 8.46
N ASP A 43 -6.07 -38.85 8.96
CA ASP A 43 -7.26 -39.70 8.69
C ASP A 43 -8.62 -39.00 8.92
N SER A 44 -9.69 -39.80 8.85
CA SER A 44 -11.07 -39.66 9.37
C SER A 44 -12.18 -39.17 8.42
N GLN A 45 -13.17 -40.05 8.23
CA GLN A 45 -14.46 -39.81 7.55
C GLN A 45 -15.62 -39.89 8.56
N ALA A 46 -16.66 -39.06 8.37
CA ALA A 46 -18.06 -39.38 8.73
C ALA A 46 -18.98 -38.49 7.86
N LYS A 47 -19.86 -38.99 6.99
CA LYS A 47 -21.11 -39.78 7.19
C LYS A 47 -22.27 -39.00 7.84
N SER A 48 -23.19 -38.55 6.99
CA SER A 48 -24.66 -38.36 7.17
C SER A 48 -25.16 -37.33 6.14
N GLU A 49 -26.41 -37.31 5.68
CA GLU A 49 -27.39 -38.36 5.38
C GLU A 49 -28.42 -37.76 4.39
N GLN A 50 -29.16 -38.58 3.61
CA GLN A 50 -30.28 -38.05 2.81
C GLN A 50 -31.55 -37.93 3.67
N LYS A 51 -32.36 -36.89 3.47
CA LYS A 51 -33.79 -36.95 3.78
C LYS A 51 -34.65 -36.06 2.88
N ILE A 52 -35.92 -36.45 2.76
CA ILE A 52 -36.93 -35.90 1.85
C ILE A 52 -38.05 -35.25 2.68
N ALA A 53 -38.48 -34.06 2.28
CA ALA A 53 -39.81 -33.45 2.46
C ALA A 53 -39.81 -32.17 1.60
N GLU A 54 -40.65 -31.99 0.58
CA GLU A 54 -42.10 -31.74 0.66
C GLU A 54 -42.47 -30.45 1.41
N SER A 55 -42.95 -29.46 0.66
CA SER A 55 -44.04 -28.59 1.08
C SER A 55 -44.82 -28.14 -0.16
N THR A 56 -46.14 -28.36 -0.14
CA THR A 56 -47.06 -28.03 -1.23
C THR A 56 -48.14 -27.08 -0.72
N SER A 57 -48.33 -25.96 -1.42
CA SER A 57 -49.59 -25.21 -1.50
C SER A 57 -49.47 -24.19 -2.65
N GLY A 58 -50.52 -23.90 -3.42
CA GLY A 58 -51.87 -24.49 -3.43
C GLY A 58 -52.93 -23.41 -3.67
N SER A 59 -54.03 -23.77 -4.34
CA SER A 59 -55.17 -22.93 -4.75
C SER A 59 -54.89 -21.80 -5.77
N ASP A 60 -55.83 -21.27 -6.56
CA ASP A 60 -57.07 -21.73 -7.26
C ASP A 60 -57.51 -20.53 -8.17
N LEU A 61 -58.47 -20.49 -9.09
CA LEU A 61 -59.59 -21.31 -9.64
C LEU A 61 -59.57 -21.11 -11.18
N ASP A 62 -60.40 -21.70 -12.07
CA ASP A 62 -61.19 -22.96 -12.20
C ASP A 62 -61.98 -22.85 -13.56
N GLN A 63 -62.82 -23.84 -13.89
CA GLN A 63 -63.82 -23.91 -14.97
C GLN A 63 -63.27 -24.26 -16.38
N SER A 64 -63.59 -25.37 -17.08
CA SER A 64 -64.73 -26.35 -17.19
C SER A 64 -65.48 -26.16 -18.51
N THR A 65 -65.94 -27.17 -19.28
CA THR A 65 -65.82 -28.66 -19.26
C THR A 65 -66.43 -29.19 -20.59
N THR A 66 -66.20 -30.48 -20.94
CA THR A 66 -67.16 -31.39 -21.66
C THR A 66 -67.59 -31.10 -23.13
N ASP A 67 -67.73 -32.06 -24.08
CA ASP A 67 -67.38 -33.51 -24.13
C ASP A 67 -67.65 -34.16 -25.54
N PHE A 68 -67.27 -35.44 -25.74
CA PHE A 68 -67.61 -36.43 -26.84
C PHE A 68 -67.37 -36.03 -28.33
N SER A 69 -67.09 -36.90 -29.32
CA SER A 69 -66.59 -38.31 -29.47
C SER A 69 -66.29 -38.55 -30.97
N ASP A 70 -65.16 -39.10 -31.45
CA ASP A 70 -64.65 -40.50 -31.41
C ASP A 70 -65.26 -41.47 -32.48
N SER A 71 -64.55 -42.57 -32.76
CA SER A 71 -64.67 -43.59 -33.82
C SER A 71 -64.01 -43.24 -35.18
N SER A 72 -63.15 -44.08 -35.79
CA SER A 72 -62.62 -45.38 -35.31
C SER A 72 -61.24 -45.77 -35.93
N GLN A 73 -60.30 -46.16 -35.05
CA GLN A 73 -59.38 -47.32 -35.11
C GLN A 73 -58.73 -47.71 -36.47
N SER A 74 -57.39 -47.63 -36.60
CA SER A 74 -56.42 -48.75 -36.43
C SER A 74 -56.27 -49.68 -37.67
N ASN A 75 -55.25 -50.51 -37.92
CA ASN A 75 -53.96 -50.84 -37.27
C ASN A 75 -53.08 -51.53 -38.38
N VAL A 76 -51.76 -51.81 -38.30
CA VAL A 76 -50.68 -51.65 -37.31
C VAL A 76 -49.31 -51.64 -38.06
N SER A 77 -48.16 -51.67 -37.38
CA SER A 77 -46.79 -51.88 -37.94
C SER A 77 -46.64 -53.23 -38.68
N SER A 78 -45.68 -53.49 -39.58
CA SER A 78 -44.22 -53.37 -39.37
C SER A 78 -43.38 -53.50 -40.67
N SER A 79 -42.06 -53.37 -40.54
CA SER A 79 -41.06 -53.37 -41.62
C SER A 79 -40.55 -54.75 -42.05
N SER A 80 -40.19 -54.89 -43.34
CA SER A 80 -39.17 -55.85 -43.81
C SER A 80 -38.54 -55.42 -45.15
N SER A 81 -37.21 -55.36 -45.19
CA SER A 81 -36.39 -55.56 -46.41
C SER A 81 -36.32 -57.08 -46.73
N SER A 82 -35.78 -57.59 -47.84
CA SER A 82 -35.00 -57.02 -48.96
C SER A 82 -35.09 -57.95 -50.19
N GLU A 83 -34.32 -57.62 -51.24
CA GLU A 83 -33.98 -58.42 -52.43
C GLU A 83 -35.07 -58.51 -53.52
N GLU A 84 -34.86 -58.24 -54.81
CA GLU A 84 -33.71 -58.18 -55.75
C GLU A 84 -33.98 -59.19 -56.88
N ILE A 85 -34.33 -58.67 -58.06
CA ILE A 85 -34.17 -59.37 -59.35
C ILE A 85 -33.64 -58.35 -60.35
N THR A 86 -32.62 -58.73 -61.09
CA THR A 86 -31.87 -57.89 -62.05
C THR A 86 -32.26 -58.19 -63.49
N GLU A 87 -32.11 -57.17 -64.36
CA GLU A 87 -31.68 -57.27 -65.78
C GLU A 87 -32.51 -58.13 -66.78
N ASN A 88 -32.47 -57.92 -68.10
CA ASN A 88 -31.86 -56.87 -68.93
C ASN A 88 -32.58 -56.75 -70.29
N ASN A 89 -32.47 -55.57 -70.94
CA ASN A 89 -32.47 -55.40 -72.41
C ASN A 89 -33.76 -55.76 -73.22
N SER A 90 -34.01 -55.24 -74.44
CA SER A 90 -33.21 -54.37 -75.31
C SER A 90 -34.01 -53.61 -76.41
N VAL A 91 -33.57 -52.37 -76.69
CA VAL A 91 -33.36 -51.77 -78.04
C VAL A 91 -34.57 -51.29 -78.90
N LYS A 92 -34.30 -50.17 -79.61
CA LYS A 92 -35.11 -49.43 -80.63
C LYS A 92 -36.24 -48.55 -80.06
N THR A 93 -36.42 -47.30 -80.50
CA THR A 93 -35.66 -46.48 -81.49
C THR A 93 -35.61 -45.02 -81.05
N ALA A 94 -34.71 -44.23 -81.63
CA ALA A 94 -34.61 -42.80 -81.31
C ALA A 94 -35.69 -41.99 -82.04
N ASP A 95 -36.46 -41.20 -81.28
CA ASP A 95 -36.94 -39.90 -81.73
C ASP A 95 -36.00 -38.84 -81.15
N ALA A 96 -35.10 -38.34 -81.98
CA ALA A 96 -34.47 -37.06 -81.71
C ALA A 96 -35.53 -35.99 -81.94
N ILE A 97 -36.03 -35.37 -80.87
CA ILE A 97 -36.80 -34.12 -80.98
C ILE A 97 -35.87 -33.14 -81.68
N SER A 98 -36.14 -32.86 -82.96
CA SER A 98 -35.44 -31.82 -83.70
C SER A 98 -35.80 -30.50 -83.05
N THR A 99 -34.88 -29.94 -82.27
CA THR A 99 -35.06 -28.66 -81.57
C THR A 99 -35.28 -27.57 -82.60
N THR A 100 -36.52 -27.08 -82.67
CA THR A 100 -36.91 -26.10 -83.66
C THR A 100 -36.32 -24.74 -83.29
N GLU A 101 -36.17 -23.85 -84.29
CA GLU A 101 -35.87 -22.44 -84.00
C GLU A 101 -37.00 -21.77 -83.18
N GLU A 102 -38.20 -22.36 -83.17
CA GLU A 102 -39.33 -21.93 -82.35
C GLU A 102 -39.16 -22.34 -80.87
N ASP A 103 -38.66 -23.55 -80.59
CA ASP A 103 -38.27 -23.99 -79.23
C ASP A 103 -37.18 -23.10 -78.65
N LYS A 104 -36.10 -22.84 -79.40
CA LYS A 104 -35.01 -21.94 -78.98
C LYS A 104 -35.54 -20.54 -78.66
N LYS A 105 -36.39 -20.00 -79.53
CA LYS A 105 -37.03 -18.69 -79.37
C LYS A 105 -37.92 -18.67 -78.11
N GLN A 106 -38.68 -19.72 -77.86
CA GLN A 106 -39.57 -19.82 -76.70
C GLN A 106 -38.80 -20.00 -75.37
N ASP A 107 -37.79 -20.86 -75.35
CA ASP A 107 -36.86 -21.01 -74.22
C ASP A 107 -36.18 -19.68 -73.89
N LYS A 108 -35.69 -18.96 -74.92
CA LYS A 108 -35.03 -17.66 -74.77
C LYS A 108 -35.98 -16.59 -74.22
N ILE A 109 -37.21 -16.51 -74.74
CA ILE A 109 -38.26 -15.64 -74.19
C ILE A 109 -38.50 -15.97 -72.71
N PHE A 110 -38.62 -17.25 -72.35
CA PHE A 110 -38.77 -17.64 -70.94
C PHE A 110 -37.55 -17.23 -70.09
N LEU A 111 -36.34 -17.57 -70.54
CA LEU A 111 -35.10 -17.20 -69.86
C LEU A 111 -35.04 -15.70 -69.63
N ASP A 112 -35.38 -14.87 -70.62
CA ASP A 112 -35.44 -13.41 -70.46
C ASP A 112 -36.41 -12.97 -69.34
N THR A 113 -37.55 -13.66 -69.15
CA THR A 113 -38.46 -13.38 -68.01
C THR A 113 -37.92 -13.76 -66.63
N LEU A 114 -36.91 -14.64 -66.53
CA LEU A 114 -36.33 -15.01 -65.24
C LEU A 114 -35.72 -13.78 -64.55
N THR A 115 -36.13 -13.53 -63.30
CA THR A 115 -35.62 -12.46 -62.46
C THR A 115 -35.27 -12.97 -61.07
N LEU A 116 -34.45 -12.19 -60.35
CA LEU A 116 -34.01 -12.47 -59.00
C LEU A 116 -34.19 -11.19 -58.17
N SER A 117 -34.96 -11.28 -57.08
CA SER A 117 -35.29 -10.15 -56.19
C SER A 117 -34.07 -9.55 -55.48
N LYS A 118 -33.05 -10.36 -55.18
CA LYS A 118 -31.70 -9.93 -54.79
C LYS A 118 -30.67 -10.59 -55.71
N LYS A 119 -29.51 -9.95 -55.91
CA LYS A 119 -28.28 -10.57 -56.46
C LYS A 119 -27.14 -10.61 -55.45
N ILE A 120 -27.38 -10.04 -54.28
CA ILE A 120 -26.46 -9.92 -53.16
C ILE A 120 -27.19 -10.49 -51.95
N ILE A 121 -26.65 -11.52 -51.31
CA ILE A 121 -27.29 -12.26 -50.23
C ILE A 121 -26.32 -12.53 -49.07
N ALA A 122 -26.84 -12.83 -47.89
CA ALA A 122 -26.04 -13.32 -46.77
C ALA A 122 -25.85 -14.85 -46.81
N PRO A 123 -24.81 -15.39 -46.14
CA PRO A 123 -24.75 -16.81 -45.77
C PRO A 123 -26.00 -17.24 -45.01
N ALA A 124 -26.52 -18.43 -45.34
CA ALA A 124 -27.81 -18.96 -44.90
C ALA A 124 -29.06 -18.11 -45.26
N GLN A 125 -28.92 -17.04 -46.05
CA GLN A 125 -30.08 -16.38 -46.66
C GLN A 125 -30.54 -17.20 -47.88
N GLU A 126 -31.85 -17.44 -47.93
CA GLU A 126 -32.50 -18.19 -49.00
C GLU A 126 -33.19 -17.23 -49.98
N GLN A 127 -33.27 -17.64 -51.24
CA GLN A 127 -33.96 -16.90 -52.30
C GLN A 127 -34.52 -17.86 -53.34
N LEU A 128 -35.72 -17.61 -53.84
CA LEU A 128 -36.31 -18.40 -54.93
C LEU A 128 -36.07 -17.72 -56.28
N LEU A 129 -35.67 -18.52 -57.28
CA LEU A 129 -35.78 -18.19 -58.69
C LEU A 129 -37.19 -18.60 -59.15
N ASP A 130 -37.99 -17.65 -59.66
CA ASP A 130 -39.34 -17.96 -60.15
C ASP A 130 -39.29 -18.73 -61.48
N ILE A 131 -39.41 -20.06 -61.40
CA ILE A 131 -39.55 -20.98 -62.54
C ILE A 131 -41.02 -21.41 -62.78
N SER A 132 -42.00 -20.79 -62.13
CA SER A 132 -43.42 -21.21 -62.19
C SER A 132 -44.06 -21.12 -63.58
N LYS A 133 -43.47 -20.31 -64.48
CA LYS A 133 -43.93 -20.08 -65.85
C LYS A 133 -43.43 -21.11 -66.87
N VAL A 134 -42.62 -22.09 -66.43
CA VAL A 134 -42.15 -23.19 -67.26
C VAL A 134 -43.15 -24.35 -67.19
N SER A 135 -43.52 -24.94 -68.34
CA SER A 135 -44.30 -26.17 -68.34
C SER A 135 -43.48 -27.34 -67.80
N GLN A 136 -44.10 -28.28 -67.08
CA GLN A 136 -43.40 -29.41 -66.45
C GLN A 136 -42.48 -30.18 -67.42
N ASN A 137 -42.89 -30.32 -68.69
CA ASN A 137 -42.10 -30.93 -69.75
C ASN A 137 -40.84 -30.12 -70.13
N ARG A 138 -40.88 -28.79 -70.15
CA ARG A 138 -39.67 -27.97 -70.32
C ARG A 138 -38.79 -27.99 -69.06
N ILE A 139 -39.37 -28.04 -67.86
CA ILE A 139 -38.61 -28.15 -66.59
C ILE A 139 -37.70 -29.39 -66.60
N SER A 140 -38.13 -30.54 -67.15
CA SER A 140 -37.29 -31.74 -67.22
C SER A 140 -36.02 -31.56 -68.06
N GLN A 141 -36.04 -30.63 -69.03
CA GLN A 141 -34.90 -30.30 -69.89
C GLN A 141 -33.99 -29.22 -69.29
N MET A 142 -34.37 -28.59 -68.19
CA MET A 142 -33.52 -27.60 -67.52
C MET A 142 -32.39 -28.27 -66.73
N GLU A 143 -31.26 -27.57 -66.64
CA GLU A 143 -30.20 -27.81 -65.67
C GLU A 143 -29.93 -26.54 -64.88
N LEU A 144 -29.89 -26.67 -63.55
CA LEU A 144 -29.63 -25.60 -62.59
C LEU A 144 -28.28 -25.90 -61.92
N THR A 145 -27.27 -25.08 -62.20
CA THR A 145 -25.90 -25.29 -61.70
C THR A 145 -25.34 -24.04 -61.04
N SER A 146 -24.40 -24.23 -60.10
CA SER A 146 -23.60 -23.18 -59.49
C SER A 146 -22.14 -23.36 -59.85
N SER A 147 -21.43 -22.27 -60.19
CA SER A 147 -19.99 -22.31 -60.46
C SER A 147 -19.15 -22.60 -59.21
N ASP A 148 -19.68 -22.35 -58.00
CA ASP A 148 -19.06 -22.79 -56.75
C ASP A 148 -20.12 -23.07 -55.66
N GLY A 149 -20.39 -24.36 -55.44
CA GLY A 149 -21.28 -24.86 -54.39
C GLY A 149 -20.83 -24.61 -52.94
N LYS A 150 -19.62 -24.07 -52.73
CA LYS A 150 -19.13 -23.60 -51.42
C LYS A 150 -19.52 -22.14 -51.16
N ILE A 151 -19.80 -21.36 -52.20
CA ILE A 151 -20.21 -19.95 -52.10
C ILE A 151 -21.74 -19.85 -52.20
N VAL A 152 -22.34 -20.44 -53.24
CA VAL A 152 -23.80 -20.46 -53.46
C VAL A 152 -24.25 -21.83 -53.92
N LYS A 153 -25.36 -22.33 -53.36
CA LYS A 153 -26.05 -23.53 -53.86
C LYS A 153 -27.36 -23.14 -54.55
N ILE A 154 -27.77 -23.93 -55.54
CA ILE A 154 -29.12 -23.96 -56.10
C ILE A 154 -29.60 -25.42 -56.10
N ASP A 155 -30.88 -25.64 -55.81
CA ASP A 155 -31.52 -26.95 -55.93
C ASP A 155 -32.51 -27.05 -57.10
N LYS A 156 -33.09 -28.24 -57.31
CA LYS A 156 -34.01 -28.54 -58.43
C LYS A 156 -35.31 -27.74 -58.41
N THR A 157 -35.65 -27.06 -57.32
CA THR A 157 -36.84 -26.21 -57.18
C THR A 157 -36.59 -24.74 -57.56
N GLY A 158 -35.33 -24.38 -57.87
CA GLY A 158 -34.93 -22.98 -58.07
C GLY A 158 -34.58 -22.26 -56.76
N LYS A 159 -34.54 -22.96 -55.62
CA LYS A 159 -34.11 -22.39 -54.33
C LYS A 159 -32.59 -22.22 -54.30
N ILE A 160 -32.17 -20.97 -54.18
CA ILE A 160 -30.80 -20.49 -54.05
C ILE A 160 -30.50 -20.24 -52.58
N VAL A 161 -29.33 -20.66 -52.09
CA VAL A 161 -28.88 -20.44 -50.71
C VAL A 161 -27.43 -19.98 -50.68
N GLY A 162 -27.15 -18.87 -50.00
CA GLY A 162 -25.78 -18.41 -49.72
C GLY A 162 -25.09 -19.31 -48.71
N VAL A 163 -23.83 -19.70 -48.96
CA VAL A 163 -23.09 -20.67 -48.12
C VAL A 163 -21.86 -20.03 -47.48
N SER A 164 -21.03 -19.33 -48.24
CA SER A 164 -19.87 -18.60 -47.72
C SER A 164 -19.57 -17.36 -48.57
N VAL A 165 -18.77 -16.42 -48.04
CA VAL A 165 -18.51 -15.12 -48.67
C VAL A 165 -17.70 -15.28 -49.96
N GLY A 166 -18.15 -14.65 -51.04
CA GLY A 166 -17.51 -14.72 -52.36
C GLY A 166 -18.47 -14.41 -53.51
N LYS A 167 -18.04 -14.71 -54.74
CA LYS A 167 -18.86 -14.55 -55.96
C LYS A 167 -18.99 -15.88 -56.67
N ALA A 168 -20.21 -16.23 -57.05
CA ALA A 168 -20.52 -17.42 -57.85
C ALA A 168 -21.54 -17.09 -58.94
N LYS A 169 -21.63 -17.94 -59.95
CA LYS A 169 -22.58 -17.82 -61.06
C LYS A 169 -23.58 -18.95 -60.96
N ILE A 170 -24.87 -18.62 -60.94
CA ILE A 170 -25.96 -19.58 -61.17
C ILE A 170 -26.23 -19.62 -62.66
N LYS A 171 -26.08 -20.79 -63.29
CA LYS A 171 -26.44 -21.02 -64.71
C LYS A 171 -27.72 -21.84 -64.77
N ILE A 172 -28.66 -21.36 -65.59
CA ILE A 172 -29.84 -22.08 -66.03
C ILE A 172 -29.62 -22.40 -67.50
N GLU A 173 -29.70 -23.67 -67.90
CA GLU A 173 -29.49 -24.11 -69.28
C GLU A 173 -30.54 -25.14 -69.69
N PHE A 174 -31.07 -25.00 -70.90
CA PHE A 174 -31.87 -26.05 -71.53
C PHE A 174 -30.96 -27.04 -72.24
N LYS A 175 -31.05 -28.32 -71.87
CA LYS A 175 -30.13 -29.38 -72.30
C LYS A 175 -30.20 -29.67 -73.80
N ASP A 176 -31.33 -29.41 -74.42
CA ASP A 176 -31.66 -29.69 -75.82
C ASP A 176 -31.37 -28.47 -76.73
N THR A 177 -31.85 -27.28 -76.38
CA THR A 177 -31.66 -26.05 -77.19
C THR A 177 -30.31 -25.38 -76.95
N LYS A 178 -29.66 -25.62 -75.80
CA LYS A 178 -28.46 -24.92 -75.29
C LYS A 178 -28.64 -23.42 -75.01
N GLU A 179 -29.86 -22.91 -75.10
CA GLU A 179 -30.17 -21.57 -74.60
C GLU A 179 -29.97 -21.56 -73.07
N SER A 180 -29.30 -20.52 -72.57
CA SER A 180 -28.95 -20.42 -71.15
C SER A 180 -28.88 -18.98 -70.64
N LYS A 181 -29.16 -18.81 -69.34
CA LYS A 181 -29.05 -17.54 -68.63
C LYS A 181 -28.17 -17.71 -67.40
N ILE A 182 -27.36 -16.69 -67.13
CA ILE A 182 -26.44 -16.65 -66.00
C ILE A 182 -26.83 -15.50 -65.08
N PHE A 183 -26.88 -15.79 -63.78
CA PHE A 183 -26.95 -14.79 -62.73
C PHE A 183 -25.66 -14.81 -61.92
N ASP A 184 -24.93 -13.69 -61.94
CA ASP A 184 -23.87 -13.41 -60.96
C ASP A 184 -24.51 -13.16 -59.60
N ILE A 185 -24.08 -13.93 -58.60
CA ILE A 185 -24.51 -13.84 -57.19
C ILE A 185 -23.29 -13.54 -56.33
N GLU A 186 -23.43 -12.54 -55.46
CA GLU A 186 -22.40 -12.19 -54.47
C GLU A 186 -22.91 -12.45 -53.06
N VAL A 187 -22.14 -13.22 -52.29
CA VAL A 187 -22.45 -13.52 -50.90
C VAL A 187 -21.57 -12.67 -50.01
N ILE A 188 -22.17 -11.85 -49.16
CA ILE A 188 -21.47 -10.93 -48.25
C ILE A 188 -21.97 -11.10 -46.81
N LYS A 189 -21.13 -10.74 -45.85
CA LYS A 189 -21.52 -10.58 -44.44
C LYS A 189 -21.53 -9.11 -44.09
N PRO A 190 -22.47 -8.65 -43.24
CA PRO A 190 -22.45 -7.29 -42.73
C PRO A 190 -21.16 -7.02 -41.96
N SER A 191 -20.62 -5.82 -42.13
CA SER A 191 -19.46 -5.32 -41.38
C SER A 191 -19.81 -4.01 -40.68
N ILE A 192 -19.27 -3.80 -39.48
CA ILE A 192 -19.41 -2.52 -38.78
C ILE A 192 -18.18 -1.64 -39.03
N LEU A 193 -18.42 -0.36 -39.25
CA LEU A 193 -17.42 0.69 -39.47
C LEU A 193 -17.54 1.73 -38.36
N TYR A 194 -16.46 2.05 -37.66
CA TYR A 194 -16.47 3.04 -36.58
C TYR A 194 -15.19 3.85 -36.51
N LYS A 195 -15.30 5.07 -36.00
CA LYS A 195 -14.16 5.95 -35.70
C LYS A 195 -14.51 6.84 -34.51
N THR A 196 -13.50 7.34 -33.82
CA THR A 196 -13.68 8.23 -32.67
C THR A 196 -13.06 9.61 -32.91
N HIS A 197 -13.57 10.60 -32.17
CA HIS A 197 -12.94 11.90 -31.99
C HIS A 197 -12.09 11.83 -30.72
N ILE A 198 -10.79 12.03 -30.85
CA ILE A 198 -9.80 11.85 -29.78
C ILE A 198 -9.23 13.22 -29.41
N GLN A 199 -9.10 13.50 -28.12
CA GLN A 199 -8.50 14.73 -27.61
C GLN A 199 -7.15 15.03 -28.30
N ASN A 200 -6.96 16.29 -28.70
CA ASN A 200 -5.75 16.82 -29.34
C ASN A 200 -5.39 16.18 -30.70
N ILE A 201 -6.19 15.24 -31.22
CA ILE A 201 -6.00 14.58 -32.53
C ILE A 201 -7.16 14.90 -33.49
N GLY A 202 -8.39 15.01 -32.96
CA GLY A 202 -9.61 15.12 -33.75
C GLY A 202 -10.16 13.75 -34.17
N TRP A 203 -10.90 13.70 -35.28
CA TRP A 203 -11.41 12.44 -35.85
C TRP A 203 -10.29 11.57 -36.42
N GLU A 204 -10.33 10.26 -36.18
CA GLU A 204 -9.49 9.31 -36.92
C GLU A 204 -9.79 9.38 -38.44
N LYS A 205 -8.74 9.37 -39.26
CA LYS A 205 -8.82 9.53 -40.73
C LYS A 205 -9.57 8.39 -41.42
N ASN A 206 -9.44 7.17 -40.90
CA ASN A 206 -10.02 5.95 -41.45
C ASN A 206 -10.99 5.35 -40.43
N TYR A 207 -12.06 4.70 -40.89
CA TYR A 207 -12.88 3.84 -40.02
C TYR A 207 -12.13 2.55 -39.70
N LYS A 208 -12.28 2.09 -38.47
CA LYS A 208 -11.98 0.75 -37.98
C LYS A 208 -13.13 -0.20 -38.30
N THR A 209 -12.82 -1.48 -38.38
CA THR A 209 -13.74 -2.54 -38.80
C THR A 209 -13.72 -3.70 -37.81
N ASN A 210 -14.88 -4.34 -37.59
CA ASN A 210 -15.07 -5.61 -36.86
C ASN A 210 -13.93 -6.04 -35.89
N GLY A 211 -13.79 -5.34 -34.76
CA GLY A 211 -12.85 -5.67 -33.68
C GLY A 211 -11.53 -4.88 -33.67
N GLU A 212 -11.20 -4.11 -34.71
CA GLU A 212 -10.04 -3.21 -34.71
C GLU A 212 -10.18 -2.07 -33.68
N MET A 213 -9.12 -1.77 -32.93
CA MET A 213 -9.16 -0.69 -31.93
C MET A 213 -9.33 0.70 -32.59
N SER A 214 -10.34 1.45 -32.13
CA SER A 214 -10.45 2.90 -32.30
C SER A 214 -10.05 3.62 -31.01
N GLY A 215 -9.39 4.78 -31.11
CA GLY A 215 -8.85 5.51 -29.96
C GLY A 215 -7.34 5.37 -29.77
N THR A 216 -6.85 5.47 -28.52
CA THR A 216 -5.43 5.32 -28.18
C THR A 216 -5.22 4.58 -26.86
N GLU A 217 -4.40 3.53 -26.87
CA GLU A 217 -3.94 2.85 -25.65
C GLU A 217 -2.69 3.56 -25.06
N GLY A 218 -2.58 3.62 -23.73
CA GLY A 218 -1.41 4.14 -23.02
C GLY A 218 -1.12 5.66 -23.13
N ARG A 219 -1.76 6.39 -24.05
CA ARG A 219 -1.48 7.81 -24.33
C ARG A 219 -2.21 8.82 -23.44
N SER A 220 -3.11 8.36 -22.55
CA SER A 220 -3.91 9.22 -21.65
C SER A 220 -4.83 10.24 -22.34
N LEU A 221 -5.21 10.02 -23.61
CA LEU A 221 -6.13 10.89 -24.35
C LEU A 221 -7.57 10.36 -24.22
N ARG A 222 -8.52 11.27 -23.96
CA ARG A 222 -9.96 10.92 -23.94
C ARG A 222 -10.52 10.73 -25.35
N LEU A 223 -11.48 9.83 -25.48
CA LEU A 223 -12.51 9.90 -26.52
C LEU A 223 -13.50 11.02 -26.17
N GLU A 224 -13.99 11.73 -27.18
CA GLU A 224 -14.95 12.84 -27.02
C GLU A 224 -16.26 12.58 -27.78
N ALA A 225 -16.18 11.91 -28.93
CA ALA A 225 -17.31 11.46 -29.72
C ALA A 225 -17.00 10.17 -30.50
N ILE A 226 -18.05 9.55 -31.03
CA ILE A 226 -17.99 8.38 -31.90
C ILE A 226 -18.99 8.51 -33.05
N GLU A 227 -18.62 7.99 -34.22
CA GLU A 227 -19.49 7.84 -35.40
C GLU A 227 -19.44 6.37 -35.82
N ILE A 228 -20.60 5.74 -35.99
CA ILE A 228 -20.74 4.30 -36.28
C ILE A 228 -21.68 4.09 -37.46
N LYS A 229 -21.26 3.26 -38.41
CA LYS A 229 -21.98 2.87 -39.62
C LYS A 229 -21.92 1.37 -39.80
N LEU A 230 -22.84 0.85 -40.60
CA LEU A 230 -22.79 -0.50 -41.12
C LEU A 230 -22.36 -0.45 -42.60
N LYS A 231 -21.95 -1.60 -43.12
CA LYS A 231 -21.65 -1.84 -44.53
C LYS A 231 -22.05 -3.27 -44.84
N ASP A 232 -22.29 -3.57 -46.12
CA ASP A 232 -22.54 -4.94 -46.60
C ASP A 232 -23.81 -5.58 -46.01
N ILE A 233 -24.82 -4.74 -45.71
CA ILE A 233 -26.12 -5.15 -45.14
C ILE A 233 -27.02 -5.80 -46.21
N THR A 234 -27.58 -6.96 -45.87
CA THR A 234 -28.48 -7.78 -46.73
C THR A 234 -29.80 -8.17 -46.06
N TYR A 235 -29.97 -7.79 -44.79
CA TYR A 235 -31.14 -8.01 -43.92
C TYR A 235 -31.70 -6.65 -43.46
N ASP A 236 -33.01 -6.55 -43.26
CA ASP A 236 -33.62 -5.28 -42.88
C ASP A 236 -33.25 -4.87 -41.45
N GLY A 237 -32.86 -3.60 -41.25
CA GLY A 237 -32.43 -3.08 -39.96
C GLY A 237 -31.27 -2.09 -40.08
N SER A 238 -30.86 -1.56 -38.94
CA SER A 238 -29.71 -0.65 -38.79
C SER A 238 -29.20 -0.70 -37.34
N ILE A 239 -28.26 0.16 -36.96
CA ILE A 239 -27.69 0.30 -35.63
C ILE A 239 -28.20 1.56 -34.90
N LYS A 240 -28.45 1.43 -33.60
CA LYS A 240 -28.63 2.55 -32.66
C LYS A 240 -27.55 2.52 -31.57
N TYR A 241 -27.07 3.68 -31.15
CA TYR A 241 -26.04 3.80 -30.11
C TYR A 241 -26.16 5.11 -29.31
N GLN A 242 -25.76 5.08 -28.03
CA GLN A 242 -25.73 6.24 -27.15
C GLN A 242 -24.48 6.23 -26.26
N THR A 243 -24.02 7.41 -25.85
CA THR A 243 -22.84 7.60 -25.00
C THR A 243 -23.21 8.23 -23.65
N HIS A 244 -22.47 7.87 -22.60
CA HIS A 244 -22.40 8.64 -21.36
C HIS A 244 -21.29 9.67 -21.51
N VAL A 245 -21.61 10.95 -21.30
CA VAL A 245 -20.72 12.09 -21.50
C VAL A 245 -20.58 12.86 -20.20
N GLN A 246 -19.36 13.31 -19.90
CA GLN A 246 -19.09 14.19 -18.77
C GLN A 246 -20.08 15.37 -18.70
N ASP A 247 -20.58 15.62 -17.50
CA ASP A 247 -21.55 16.68 -17.12
C ASP A 247 -22.94 16.58 -17.78
N TYR A 248 -23.15 15.69 -18.76
CA TYR A 248 -24.44 15.49 -19.45
C TYR A 248 -25.11 14.15 -19.13
N GLY A 249 -24.34 13.13 -18.71
CA GLY A 249 -24.84 11.78 -18.49
C GLY A 249 -25.10 11.01 -19.80
N TRP A 250 -26.03 10.05 -19.77
CA TRP A 250 -26.47 9.31 -20.95
C TRP A 250 -27.26 10.20 -21.92
N GLN A 251 -26.72 10.42 -23.12
CA GLN A 251 -27.39 11.16 -24.21
C GLN A 251 -28.40 10.29 -24.98
N ASP A 252 -29.23 10.90 -25.82
CA ASP A 252 -30.19 10.17 -26.67
C ASP A 252 -29.50 9.19 -27.63
N TRP A 253 -30.21 8.10 -27.93
CA TRP A 253 -29.88 7.19 -29.02
C TRP A 253 -29.72 7.94 -30.36
N LYS A 254 -28.57 7.70 -30.99
CA LYS A 254 -28.23 8.11 -32.36
C LYS A 254 -28.29 6.91 -33.28
N THR A 255 -28.59 7.15 -34.55
CA THR A 255 -28.62 6.11 -35.59
C THR A 255 -27.31 6.07 -36.37
N GLU A 256 -27.20 5.08 -37.25
CA GLU A 256 -26.19 4.97 -38.29
C GLU A 256 -25.73 6.31 -38.89
N GLY A 257 -24.41 6.55 -38.84
CA GLY A 257 -23.73 7.71 -39.39
C GLY A 257 -23.90 9.05 -38.67
N GLN A 258 -24.68 9.11 -37.59
CA GLN A 258 -24.76 10.29 -36.74
C GLN A 258 -23.56 10.38 -35.77
N ILE A 259 -23.39 11.53 -35.10
CA ILE A 259 -22.37 11.71 -34.07
C ILE A 259 -23.01 11.52 -32.69
N SER A 260 -22.44 10.65 -31.85
CA SER A 260 -22.76 10.54 -30.43
C SER A 260 -21.58 11.05 -29.60
N GLY A 261 -21.83 11.84 -28.55
CA GLY A 261 -20.80 12.56 -27.79
C GLY A 261 -20.69 14.04 -28.17
N THR A 262 -19.48 14.60 -28.08
CA THR A 262 -19.18 16.01 -28.42
C THR A 262 -17.91 16.13 -29.27
N SER A 263 -17.86 17.14 -30.14
CA SER A 263 -16.62 17.61 -30.77
C SER A 263 -16.45 19.10 -30.44
N GLY A 264 -15.22 19.55 -30.24
CA GLY A 264 -14.89 20.93 -29.85
C GLY A 264 -15.22 21.33 -28.40
N GLN A 265 -16.14 20.64 -27.71
CA GLN A 265 -16.57 21.00 -26.35
C GLN A 265 -15.64 20.49 -25.23
N SER A 266 -14.59 19.73 -25.56
CA SER A 266 -13.63 19.14 -24.61
C SER A 266 -14.23 18.21 -23.54
N LYS A 267 -15.44 17.67 -23.72
CA LYS A 267 -16.05 16.69 -22.83
C LYS A 267 -15.58 15.28 -23.18
N ARG A 268 -15.24 14.47 -22.17
CA ARG A 268 -14.93 13.04 -22.33
C ARG A 268 -16.20 12.19 -22.50
N LEU A 269 -16.09 11.11 -23.26
CA LEU A 269 -16.95 9.94 -23.10
C LEU A 269 -16.53 9.17 -21.85
N GLU A 270 -17.49 8.56 -21.17
CA GLU A 270 -17.27 7.74 -19.96
C GLU A 270 -17.88 6.32 -20.11
N GLY A 271 -18.84 6.16 -21.01
CA GLY A 271 -19.48 4.87 -21.33
C GLY A 271 -20.29 4.90 -22.62
N ILE A 272 -20.74 3.74 -23.10
CA ILE A 272 -21.46 3.57 -24.36
C ILE A 272 -22.44 2.39 -24.32
N ARG A 273 -23.51 2.44 -25.14
CA ARG A 273 -24.43 1.33 -25.43
C ARG A 273 -24.68 1.27 -26.94
N LEU A 274 -24.73 0.07 -27.53
CA LEU A 274 -24.97 -0.16 -28.94
C LEU A 274 -25.96 -1.31 -29.12
N SER A 275 -26.89 -1.21 -30.06
CA SER A 275 -27.92 -2.21 -30.28
C SER A 275 -28.34 -2.24 -31.75
N LEU A 276 -28.61 -3.42 -32.29
CA LEU A 276 -29.12 -3.60 -33.65
C LEU A 276 -30.65 -3.49 -33.67
N THR A 277 -31.22 -3.30 -34.85
CA THR A 277 -32.67 -3.22 -35.07
C THR A 277 -33.09 -4.14 -36.24
N GLY A 278 -34.41 -4.35 -36.41
CA GLY A 278 -34.96 -5.14 -37.52
C GLY A 278 -34.61 -6.63 -37.50
N GLU A 279 -34.63 -7.25 -38.67
CA GLU A 279 -34.16 -8.62 -38.90
C GLU A 279 -32.66 -8.76 -38.57
N LEU A 280 -31.85 -7.72 -38.81
CA LEU A 280 -30.40 -7.74 -38.53
C LEU A 280 -30.11 -8.10 -37.06
N ALA A 281 -30.93 -7.64 -36.10
CA ALA A 281 -30.83 -7.98 -34.68
C ALA A 281 -31.20 -9.44 -34.34
N GLN A 282 -31.90 -10.13 -35.24
CA GLN A 282 -32.24 -11.55 -35.14
C GLN A 282 -31.15 -12.44 -35.72
N LYS A 283 -30.41 -11.96 -36.73
CA LYS A 283 -29.33 -12.73 -37.41
C LYS A 283 -27.95 -12.48 -36.83
N TYR A 284 -27.75 -11.34 -36.14
CA TYR A 284 -26.48 -10.94 -35.55
C TYR A 284 -26.62 -10.47 -34.11
N ASP A 285 -25.52 -10.58 -33.38
CA ASP A 285 -25.26 -9.91 -32.11
C ASP A 285 -24.18 -8.84 -32.32
N ILE A 286 -24.32 -7.70 -31.64
CA ILE A 286 -23.28 -6.67 -31.58
C ILE A 286 -22.57 -6.73 -30.23
N TYR A 287 -21.25 -6.94 -30.28
CA TYR A 287 -20.37 -6.97 -29.12
C TYR A 287 -19.43 -5.76 -29.14
N TYR A 288 -19.22 -5.13 -27.99
CA TYR A 288 -18.35 -3.97 -27.85
C TYR A 288 -17.69 -3.92 -26.47
N ARG A 289 -16.45 -3.44 -26.40
CA ARG A 289 -15.75 -3.17 -25.14
C ARG A 289 -14.98 -1.86 -25.21
N THR A 290 -14.65 -1.30 -24.04
CA THR A 290 -13.99 -0.01 -23.92
C THR A 290 -12.78 -0.07 -22.98
N HIS A 291 -11.74 0.69 -23.32
CA HIS A 291 -10.59 0.94 -22.45
C HIS A 291 -10.89 2.16 -21.58
N VAL A 292 -10.95 1.97 -20.26
CA VAL A 292 -11.31 2.99 -19.28
C VAL A 292 -10.06 3.40 -18.50
N GLN A 293 -9.84 4.72 -18.35
CA GLN A 293 -8.75 5.27 -17.53
C GLN A 293 -8.69 4.60 -16.15
N ASN A 294 -7.47 4.27 -15.69
CA ASN A 294 -7.18 3.63 -14.39
C ASN A 294 -7.79 2.22 -14.16
N ILE A 295 -8.47 1.63 -15.15
CA ILE A 295 -9.05 0.26 -15.07
C ILE A 295 -8.51 -0.64 -16.20
N GLY A 296 -8.33 -0.09 -17.41
CA GLY A 296 -7.96 -0.84 -18.61
C GLY A 296 -9.18 -1.28 -19.43
N TRP A 297 -9.02 -2.33 -20.23
CA TRP A 297 -10.13 -2.94 -20.97
C TRP A 297 -11.12 -3.63 -20.04
N LEU A 298 -12.41 -3.34 -20.24
CA LEU A 298 -13.52 -4.07 -19.65
C LEU A 298 -13.94 -5.27 -20.52
N ASP A 299 -14.83 -6.11 -19.97
CA ASP A 299 -15.45 -7.22 -20.70
C ASP A 299 -16.35 -6.72 -21.86
N TRP A 300 -16.70 -7.62 -22.78
CA TRP A 300 -17.56 -7.32 -23.92
C TRP A 300 -19.02 -7.15 -23.50
N ALA A 301 -19.55 -5.95 -23.64
CA ALA A 301 -20.99 -5.69 -23.60
C ALA A 301 -21.68 -6.18 -24.87
N LYS A 302 -22.93 -6.61 -24.75
CA LYS A 302 -23.76 -7.17 -25.81
C LYS A 302 -25.08 -6.40 -25.99
N ASN A 303 -25.47 -6.15 -27.23
CA ASN A 303 -26.84 -5.78 -27.69
C ASN A 303 -27.60 -4.62 -26.98
N GLY A 304 -26.95 -3.81 -26.14
CA GLY A 304 -27.57 -2.69 -25.42
C GLY A 304 -27.11 -2.54 -23.98
N GLU A 305 -26.38 -3.53 -23.45
CA GLU A 305 -25.64 -3.45 -22.19
C GLU A 305 -24.68 -2.25 -22.16
N ALA A 306 -24.37 -1.71 -20.98
CA ALA A 306 -23.40 -0.63 -20.88
C ALA A 306 -21.96 -1.17 -20.98
N SER A 307 -21.11 -0.49 -21.75
CA SER A 307 -19.65 -0.61 -21.65
C SER A 307 -19.07 0.68 -21.10
N GLY A 308 -18.07 0.59 -20.21
CA GLY A 308 -17.38 1.76 -19.64
C GLY A 308 -17.67 1.96 -18.15
N SER A 309 -17.88 3.20 -17.72
CA SER A 309 -18.10 3.51 -16.31
C SER A 309 -19.01 4.72 -16.06
N GLN A 310 -19.44 4.88 -14.80
CA GLN A 310 -20.19 6.03 -14.31
C GLN A 310 -19.80 6.32 -12.85
N GLY A 311 -19.83 7.59 -12.43
CA GLY A 311 -19.48 8.01 -11.06
C GLY A 311 -17.98 8.03 -10.73
N LEU A 312 -17.11 7.78 -11.71
CA LEU A 312 -15.63 7.75 -11.54
C LEU A 312 -14.88 8.90 -12.21
N SER A 313 -15.59 9.77 -12.96
CA SER A 313 -14.99 10.70 -13.93
C SER A 313 -14.02 10.08 -14.94
N ALA A 314 -14.03 8.76 -15.11
CA ALA A 314 -13.05 8.05 -15.93
C ALA A 314 -13.36 8.27 -17.41
N ARG A 315 -12.41 8.83 -18.16
CA ARG A 315 -12.50 8.89 -19.62
C ARG A 315 -12.44 7.48 -20.21
N LEU A 316 -13.17 7.27 -21.30
CA LEU A 316 -12.81 6.25 -22.29
C LEU A 316 -11.58 6.72 -23.06
N GLU A 317 -10.69 5.79 -23.40
CA GLU A 317 -9.48 6.03 -24.19
C GLU A 317 -9.47 5.22 -25.49
N GLY A 318 -10.26 4.13 -25.52
CA GLY A 318 -10.33 3.20 -26.65
C GLY A 318 -11.65 2.42 -26.69
N ILE A 319 -12.00 1.93 -27.88
CA ILE A 319 -13.17 1.08 -28.12
C ILE A 319 -12.91 0.06 -29.23
N GLU A 320 -13.45 -1.14 -29.07
CA GLU A 320 -13.57 -2.17 -30.11
C GLU A 320 -15.04 -2.54 -30.27
N ILE A 321 -15.48 -2.80 -31.51
CA ILE A 321 -16.86 -3.22 -31.81
C ILE A 321 -16.85 -4.27 -32.92
N GLN A 322 -17.59 -5.36 -32.75
CA GLN A 322 -17.70 -6.42 -33.75
C GLN A 322 -19.13 -6.95 -33.89
N LEU A 323 -19.51 -7.31 -35.12
CA LEU A 323 -20.70 -8.09 -35.41
C LEU A 323 -20.35 -9.58 -35.40
N VAL A 324 -21.14 -10.38 -34.69
CA VAL A 324 -21.02 -11.83 -34.65
C VAL A 324 -22.36 -12.44 -35.04
N GLU A 325 -22.35 -13.52 -35.81
CA GLU A 325 -23.58 -14.26 -36.14
C GLU A 325 -24.28 -14.74 -34.86
N LYS A 326 -25.63 -14.74 -34.88
CA LYS A 326 -26.44 -15.08 -33.71
C LYS A 326 -26.00 -16.39 -33.09
N ASP A 327 -25.88 -16.39 -31.77
CA ASP A 327 -25.56 -17.56 -30.94
C ASP A 327 -24.21 -18.24 -31.22
N LYS A 328 -23.32 -17.61 -32.02
CA LYS A 328 -21.95 -18.09 -32.29
C LYS A 328 -20.86 -17.31 -31.55
N GLY A 329 -21.23 -16.30 -30.76
CA GLY A 329 -20.28 -15.48 -29.99
C GLY A 329 -19.89 -16.12 -28.66
N SER A 330 -18.60 -16.39 -28.49
CA SER A 330 -18.00 -16.85 -27.22
C SER A 330 -17.06 -15.78 -26.68
N LEU A 331 -17.63 -14.80 -25.97
CA LEU A 331 -16.92 -13.65 -25.39
C LEU A 331 -17.34 -13.47 -23.93
N THR A 332 -16.43 -13.02 -23.07
CA THR A 332 -16.75 -12.77 -21.65
C THR A 332 -17.48 -11.45 -21.51
N THR A 333 -18.59 -11.45 -20.75
CA THR A 333 -19.52 -10.32 -20.57
C THR A 333 -19.77 -10.01 -19.08
N LYS A 334 -18.85 -10.36 -18.17
CA LYS A 334 -19.11 -10.37 -16.71
C LYS A 334 -18.92 -9.01 -16.03
N ARG A 335 -17.97 -8.20 -16.51
CA ARG A 335 -17.62 -6.89 -15.97
C ARG A 335 -17.48 -5.87 -17.10
N THR A 336 -18.60 -5.64 -17.79
CA THR A 336 -18.73 -4.76 -18.95
C THR A 336 -18.77 -3.29 -18.56
N PHE A 337 -19.34 -3.00 -17.38
CA PHE A 337 -19.52 -1.68 -16.80
C PHE A 337 -19.01 -1.64 -15.35
N VAL A 338 -18.66 -0.44 -14.86
CA VAL A 338 -18.24 -0.20 -13.47
C VAL A 338 -18.90 1.08 -12.94
N ASN A 339 -19.66 0.96 -11.85
CA ASN A 339 -20.26 2.11 -11.17
C ASN A 339 -19.48 2.48 -9.89
N GLY A 340 -18.85 3.65 -9.90
CA GLY A 340 -18.12 4.19 -8.76
C GLY A 340 -18.98 4.89 -7.72
N SER A 341 -20.25 5.19 -8.03
CA SER A 341 -21.09 6.11 -7.26
C SER A 341 -21.41 5.65 -5.83
N ASN A 342 -21.29 4.34 -5.58
CA ASN A 342 -21.63 3.72 -4.30
C ASN A 342 -20.39 3.43 -3.44
N THR A 343 -19.16 3.55 -3.96
CA THR A 343 -17.93 3.09 -3.29
C THR A 343 -17.76 3.75 -1.92
N ASN A 344 -17.94 2.95 -0.87
CA ASN A 344 -18.02 3.40 0.51
C ASN A 344 -16.83 2.90 1.36
N LEU A 345 -16.56 3.61 2.46
CA LEU A 345 -15.56 3.24 3.47
C LEU A 345 -16.22 3.22 4.86
N ILE A 346 -16.07 2.09 5.58
CA ILE A 346 -16.43 1.96 6.99
C ILE A 346 -15.26 1.49 7.84
N TYR A 347 -15.20 1.94 9.09
CA TYR A 347 -14.12 1.63 10.05
C TYR A 347 -14.63 1.57 11.49
N GLN A 348 -13.97 0.77 12.32
CA GLN A 348 -14.22 0.67 13.77
C GLN A 348 -12.91 0.66 14.55
N VAL A 349 -12.97 1.00 15.85
CA VAL A 349 -11.82 1.04 16.75
C VAL A 349 -12.08 0.27 18.04
N HIS A 350 -11.01 -0.29 18.62
CA HIS A 350 -10.99 -0.87 19.96
C HIS A 350 -10.52 0.21 20.94
N VAL A 351 -11.38 0.57 21.88
CA VAL A 351 -11.12 1.58 22.90
C VAL A 351 -10.87 0.87 24.23
N GLN A 352 -9.88 1.34 24.99
CA GLN A 352 -9.63 0.89 26.36
C GLN A 352 -10.93 0.84 27.18
N ASN A 353 -11.09 -0.24 27.97
CA ASN A 353 -12.25 -0.55 28.82
C ASN A 353 -13.59 -0.77 28.09
N ASN A 354 -13.79 -0.20 26.89
CA ASN A 354 -15.06 -0.26 26.15
C ASN A 354 -15.08 -1.35 25.06
N GLY A 355 -13.91 -1.86 24.66
CA GLY A 355 -13.81 -2.86 23.59
C GLY A 355 -14.00 -2.27 22.18
N TRP A 356 -14.49 -3.10 21.25
CA TRP A 356 -14.82 -2.66 19.90
C TRP A 356 -16.09 -1.78 19.89
N GLN A 357 -15.97 -0.57 19.35
CA GLN A 357 -17.13 0.27 18.99
C GLN A 357 -17.75 -0.20 17.67
N ASP A 358 -18.98 0.26 17.38
CA ASP A 358 -19.64 0.03 16.10
C ASP A 358 -18.83 0.56 14.90
N TRP A 359 -19.15 0.02 13.73
CA TRP A 359 -18.68 0.60 12.46
C TRP A 359 -19.20 2.03 12.29
N ARG A 360 -18.28 2.90 11.86
CA ARG A 360 -18.50 4.30 11.50
C ARG A 360 -18.23 4.50 10.02
N SER A 361 -19.03 5.34 9.38
CA SER A 361 -18.91 5.68 7.96
C SER A 361 -17.89 6.79 7.72
N SER A 362 -17.44 6.92 6.47
CA SER A 362 -16.63 8.03 5.96
C SER A 362 -17.03 9.38 6.59
N GLY A 363 -16.11 9.98 7.35
CA GLY A 363 -16.25 11.30 7.97
C GLY A 363 -16.93 11.36 9.34
N GLN A 364 -17.33 10.24 9.93
CA GLN A 364 -17.73 10.17 11.33
C GLN A 364 -16.52 10.09 12.27
N ILE A 365 -16.73 10.21 13.59
CA ILE A 365 -15.67 10.04 14.59
C ILE A 365 -15.75 8.63 15.19
N ALA A 366 -14.60 7.94 15.26
CA ALA A 366 -14.45 6.66 15.96
C ALA A 366 -13.46 6.81 17.12
N GLY A 367 -13.81 6.33 18.30
CA GLY A 367 -13.04 6.48 19.55
C GLY A 367 -13.74 7.32 20.61
N THR A 368 -12.99 8.08 21.39
CA THR A 368 -13.50 9.05 22.38
C THR A 368 -12.68 10.33 22.37
N THR A 369 -13.29 11.45 22.78
CA THR A 369 -12.60 12.72 23.04
C THR A 369 -12.98 13.20 24.43
N GLY A 370 -12.05 13.82 25.16
CA GLY A 370 -12.23 14.21 26.57
C GLY A 370 -12.16 13.07 27.60
N SER A 371 -12.65 11.87 27.27
CA SER A 371 -12.73 10.72 28.19
C SER A 371 -11.38 10.11 28.61
N SER A 372 -10.25 10.57 28.05
CA SER A 372 -8.89 10.08 28.33
C SER A 372 -8.63 8.57 28.04
N LEU A 373 -9.49 7.90 27.28
CA LEU A 373 -9.31 6.50 26.89
C LEU A 373 -8.46 6.40 25.61
N ARG A 374 -7.51 5.46 25.61
CA ARG A 374 -6.69 5.15 24.41
C ARG A 374 -7.48 4.33 23.39
N LEU A 375 -7.12 4.49 22.12
CA LEU A 375 -7.29 3.44 21.12
C LEU A 375 -6.21 2.36 21.33
N GLU A 376 -6.57 1.11 21.06
CA GLU A 376 -5.67 -0.05 21.15
C GLU A 376 -5.54 -0.78 19.81
N ALA A 377 -6.63 -0.86 19.05
CA ALA A 377 -6.69 -1.44 17.71
C ALA A 377 -7.73 -0.74 16.81
N LEU A 378 -7.69 -1.03 15.50
CA LEU A 378 -8.69 -0.61 14.52
C LEU A 378 -8.88 -1.63 13.39
N ARG A 379 -9.99 -1.49 12.67
CA ARG A 379 -10.34 -2.22 11.44
C ARG A 379 -10.99 -1.25 10.44
N MET A 380 -10.69 -1.38 9.15
CA MET A 380 -11.29 -0.57 8.08
C MET A 380 -11.54 -1.43 6.84
N LYS A 381 -12.63 -1.20 6.11
CA LYS A 381 -12.90 -1.88 4.84
C LYS A 381 -13.65 -1.01 3.85
N MET A 382 -13.31 -1.17 2.58
CA MET A 382 -14.14 -0.69 1.48
C MET A 382 -15.40 -1.58 1.38
N VAL A 383 -16.54 -0.97 1.07
CA VAL A 383 -17.83 -1.64 0.86
C VAL A 383 -18.55 -1.02 -0.34
N ASP A 384 -19.62 -1.65 -0.81
CA ASP A 384 -20.55 -1.15 -1.83
C ASP A 384 -19.88 -0.70 -3.15
N THR A 385 -18.86 -1.45 -3.61
CA THR A 385 -17.95 -0.99 -4.67
C THR A 385 -17.75 -2.01 -5.80
N ASP A 386 -17.94 -1.57 -7.05
CA ASP A 386 -17.62 -2.35 -8.25
C ASP A 386 -16.11 -2.37 -8.57
N LEU A 387 -15.33 -1.44 -7.98
CA LEU A 387 -13.89 -1.29 -8.17
C LEU A 387 -13.08 -2.41 -7.49
N LYS A 388 -12.05 -2.93 -8.17
CA LYS A 388 -11.08 -3.87 -7.59
C LYS A 388 -10.11 -3.15 -6.66
N GLY A 389 -9.73 -3.80 -5.57
CA GLY A 389 -8.76 -3.28 -4.61
C GLY A 389 -9.37 -3.11 -3.23
N GLY A 390 -8.87 -2.15 -2.47
CA GLY A 390 -9.28 -1.98 -1.08
C GLY A 390 -8.55 -0.86 -0.35
N ILE A 391 -8.44 -1.05 0.96
CA ILE A 391 -7.72 -0.20 1.90
C ILE A 391 -6.67 -1.03 2.64
N SER A 392 -5.53 -0.41 2.94
CA SER A 392 -4.45 -1.02 3.72
C SER A 392 -3.92 -0.03 4.75
N TYR A 393 -3.64 -0.51 5.95
CA TYR A 393 -3.34 0.35 7.09
C TYR A 393 -2.44 -0.33 8.13
N GLN A 394 -1.71 0.49 8.88
CA GLN A 394 -0.81 0.06 9.95
C GLN A 394 -0.83 1.05 11.12
N SER A 395 -0.55 0.52 12.31
CA SER A 395 -0.56 1.24 13.58
C SER A 395 0.85 1.36 14.14
N HIS A 396 1.18 2.52 14.72
CA HIS A 396 2.29 2.65 15.66
C HIS A 396 1.77 2.35 17.06
N VAL A 397 2.33 1.34 17.73
CA VAL A 397 1.87 0.87 19.05
C VAL A 397 2.98 1.02 20.09
N GLN A 398 2.61 1.43 21.30
CA GLN A 398 3.53 1.49 22.45
C GLN A 398 4.37 0.21 22.58
N ASN A 399 5.67 0.37 22.84
CA ASN A 399 6.66 -0.71 23.00
C ASN A 399 6.88 -1.62 21.76
N ILE A 400 6.17 -1.40 20.66
CA ILE A 400 6.25 -2.21 19.42
C ILE A 400 6.76 -1.37 18.24
N GLY A 401 6.37 -0.09 18.16
CA GLY A 401 6.62 0.75 16.99
C GLY A 401 5.58 0.55 15.89
N TRP A 402 5.94 0.84 14.63
CA TRP A 402 5.10 0.55 13.47
C TRP A 402 4.99 -0.97 13.24
N GLN A 403 3.76 -1.48 13.32
CA GLN A 403 3.42 -2.84 12.90
C GLN A 403 3.36 -2.95 11.36
N ASN A 404 3.32 -4.19 10.85
CA ASN A 404 3.06 -4.47 9.43
C ASN A 404 1.70 -3.91 8.98
N SER A 405 1.59 -3.58 7.70
CA SER A 405 0.32 -3.21 7.06
C SER A 405 -0.60 -4.41 6.87
N VAL A 406 -1.88 -4.23 7.19
CA VAL A 406 -2.96 -5.21 6.98
C VAL A 406 -3.92 -4.74 5.89
N ALA A 407 -4.91 -5.56 5.52
CA ALA A 407 -5.85 -5.33 4.43
C ALA A 407 -7.31 -5.15 4.92
N ASN A 408 -8.27 -5.05 3.98
CA ASN A 408 -9.72 -4.90 4.23
C ASN A 408 -10.23 -5.74 5.42
N GLY A 409 -10.66 -5.08 6.48
CA GLY A 409 -11.34 -5.69 7.64
C GLY A 409 -10.40 -6.25 8.72
N GLU A 410 -9.12 -6.40 8.43
CA GLU A 410 -8.15 -7.02 9.33
C GLU A 410 -7.77 -6.13 10.51
N MET A 411 -7.35 -6.73 11.63
CA MET A 411 -6.99 -5.98 12.82
C MET A 411 -5.58 -5.36 12.69
N SER A 412 -5.48 -4.05 12.92
CA SER A 412 -4.20 -3.37 13.20
C SER A 412 -4.21 -2.83 14.63
N GLY A 413 -3.07 -2.82 15.31
CA GLY A 413 -2.95 -2.52 16.74
C GLY A 413 -2.82 -3.77 17.61
N THR A 414 -3.36 -3.72 18.83
CA THR A 414 -3.43 -4.85 19.77
C THR A 414 -4.77 -4.86 20.51
N SER A 415 -5.27 -6.03 20.89
CA SER A 415 -6.43 -6.19 21.79
C SER A 415 -6.01 -7.02 23.00
N GLY A 416 -6.56 -6.75 24.19
CA GLY A 416 -6.22 -7.42 25.45
C GLY A 416 -4.85 -7.08 26.06
N MET A 417 -3.86 -6.66 25.25
CA MET A 417 -2.48 -6.38 25.70
C MET A 417 -2.31 -5.05 26.46
N SER A 418 -3.34 -4.21 26.55
CA SER A 418 -3.32 -2.88 27.18
C SER A 418 -2.33 -1.85 26.59
N TYR A 419 -1.74 -2.10 25.43
CA TYR A 419 -0.90 -1.12 24.74
C TYR A 419 -1.73 -0.10 23.96
N ARG A 420 -1.32 1.17 24.02
CA ARG A 420 -1.92 2.26 23.23
C ARG A 420 -1.45 2.24 21.79
N MET A 421 -2.34 2.57 20.88
CA MET A 421 -1.98 3.17 19.60
C MET A 421 -1.45 4.59 19.83
N GLU A 422 -0.40 4.96 19.12
CA GLU A 422 0.19 6.30 19.14
C GLU A 422 0.04 7.00 17.79
N ALA A 423 0.08 6.28 16.67
CA ALA A 423 -0.19 6.81 15.32
C ALA A 423 -0.78 5.75 14.37
N VAL A 424 -1.27 6.20 13.20
CA VAL A 424 -1.81 5.38 12.11
C VAL A 424 -1.29 5.86 10.75
N LYS A 425 -1.16 4.94 9.80
CA LYS A 425 -1.02 5.20 8.35
C LYS A 425 -2.09 4.39 7.62
N ILE A 426 -2.75 5.00 6.64
CA ILE A 426 -3.88 4.44 5.88
C ILE A 426 -3.69 4.77 4.39
N ASN A 427 -3.85 3.79 3.52
CA ASN A 427 -3.64 3.90 2.08
C ASN A 427 -4.71 3.11 1.30
N LEU A 428 -4.94 3.45 0.03
CA LEU A 428 -5.85 2.72 -0.86
C LEU A 428 -5.06 1.82 -1.82
N THR A 429 -5.69 0.76 -2.33
CA THR A 429 -5.07 -0.21 -3.24
C THR A 429 -5.96 -0.52 -4.45
N GLY A 430 -5.37 -1.04 -5.52
CA GLY A 430 -6.08 -1.38 -6.77
C GLY A 430 -6.65 -0.16 -7.52
N GLU A 431 -7.74 -0.37 -8.25
CA GLU A 431 -8.43 0.68 -9.02
C GLU A 431 -8.95 1.80 -8.10
N ILE A 432 -9.31 1.47 -6.85
CA ILE A 432 -9.81 2.42 -5.84
C ILE A 432 -8.81 3.55 -5.59
N SER A 433 -7.50 3.28 -5.53
CA SER A 433 -6.49 4.33 -5.32
C SER A 433 -6.28 5.22 -6.56
N GLY A 434 -6.75 4.79 -7.73
CA GLY A 434 -6.77 5.57 -8.97
C GLY A 434 -7.86 6.65 -9.00
N PHE A 435 -8.99 6.44 -8.31
CA PHE A 435 -10.14 7.36 -8.31
C PHE A 435 -10.37 8.09 -6.99
N TYR A 436 -9.92 7.50 -5.87
CA TYR A 436 -10.16 8.03 -4.53
C TYR A 436 -8.85 8.36 -3.79
N ASP A 437 -8.96 9.30 -2.86
CA ASP A 437 -7.99 9.57 -1.80
C ASP A 437 -8.61 9.21 -0.44
N VAL A 438 -7.79 8.72 0.49
CA VAL A 438 -8.20 8.51 1.89
C VAL A 438 -7.53 9.55 2.78
N TYR A 439 -8.33 10.51 3.24
CA TYR A 439 -7.94 11.57 4.16
C TYR A 439 -8.21 11.13 5.61
N TYR A 440 -7.34 11.47 6.55
CA TYR A 440 -7.53 11.12 7.96
C TYR A 440 -6.81 12.07 8.92
N ARG A 441 -7.28 12.08 10.16
CA ARG A 441 -6.63 12.74 11.30
C ARG A 441 -6.87 11.97 12.60
N ALA A 442 -6.06 12.27 13.62
CA ALA A 442 -6.10 11.66 14.93
C ALA A 442 -6.33 12.71 16.03
N HIS A 443 -7.09 12.33 17.06
CA HIS A 443 -7.16 13.03 18.34
C HIS A 443 -6.10 12.45 19.27
N VAL A 444 -5.15 13.27 19.72
CA VAL A 444 -3.99 12.86 20.52
C VAL A 444 -4.09 13.45 21.93
N GLN A 445 -3.73 12.63 22.93
CA GLN A 445 -3.67 13.04 24.33
C GLN A 445 -2.91 14.36 24.52
N ASP A 446 -3.49 15.25 25.33
CA ASP A 446 -2.99 16.60 25.68
C ASP A 446 -2.74 17.52 24.47
N ARG A 447 -3.24 17.15 23.28
CA ARG A 447 -3.07 17.88 22.01
C ARG A 447 -4.39 18.14 21.27
N GLY A 448 -5.40 17.29 21.47
CA GLY A 448 -6.66 17.38 20.73
C GLY A 448 -6.53 16.85 19.30
N TRP A 449 -7.39 17.31 18.40
CA TRP A 449 -7.33 16.96 16.98
C TRP A 449 -6.08 17.57 16.31
N LEU A 450 -5.25 16.71 15.73
CA LEU A 450 -4.18 17.13 14.84
C LEU A 450 -4.69 17.38 13.41
N GLY A 451 -3.80 17.87 12.55
CA GLY A 451 -4.08 18.19 11.16
C GLY A 451 -4.48 17.00 10.30
N TRP A 452 -5.10 17.29 9.15
CA TRP A 452 -5.45 16.28 8.15
C TRP A 452 -4.22 15.84 7.35
N THR A 453 -4.15 14.54 7.07
CA THR A 453 -3.20 13.93 6.15
C THR A 453 -3.92 12.97 5.19
N LYS A 454 -3.21 12.37 4.23
CA LYS A 454 -3.78 11.36 3.33
C LYS A 454 -2.76 10.32 2.87
N ASN A 455 -3.26 9.22 2.28
CA ASN A 455 -2.52 8.27 1.44
C ASN A 455 -1.12 7.89 1.97
N GLY A 456 -1.08 7.04 3.01
CA GLY A 456 0.13 6.48 3.61
C GLY A 456 0.91 7.38 4.58
N GLN A 457 0.58 8.67 4.69
CA GLN A 457 1.25 9.61 5.59
C GLN A 457 0.80 9.44 7.06
N PRO A 458 1.70 9.64 8.06
CA PRO A 458 1.36 9.38 9.46
C PRO A 458 0.40 10.41 10.06
N ALA A 459 -0.56 9.94 10.86
CA ALA A 459 -1.39 10.76 11.75
C ALA A 459 -1.34 10.23 13.19
N GLY A 460 -1.19 11.12 14.18
CA GLY A 460 -1.06 10.75 15.59
C GLY A 460 0.20 11.33 16.22
N SER A 461 0.97 10.52 16.95
CA SER A 461 2.23 10.92 17.59
C SER A 461 3.28 9.81 17.56
N GLU A 462 4.56 10.19 17.58
CA GLU A 462 5.68 9.25 17.45
C GLU A 462 6.87 9.74 18.30
N GLY A 463 7.43 8.86 19.13
CA GLY A 463 8.54 9.19 20.04
C GLY A 463 8.20 10.07 21.26
N VAL A 464 6.93 10.42 21.48
CA VAL A 464 6.46 11.33 22.57
C VAL A 464 5.56 10.67 23.62
N SER A 465 5.32 9.35 23.53
CA SER A 465 4.49 8.58 24.46
C SER A 465 3.06 9.09 24.65
N LYS A 466 2.42 9.65 23.62
CA LYS A 466 1.01 10.07 23.65
C LYS A 466 0.12 9.07 22.92
N ARG A 467 -1.02 8.72 23.54
CA ARG A 467 -2.05 7.88 22.92
C ARG A 467 -2.83 8.64 21.85
N VAL A 468 -3.31 7.91 20.83
CA VAL A 468 -4.51 8.29 20.08
C VAL A 468 -5.73 7.95 20.92
N GLU A 469 -6.75 8.80 20.88
CA GLU A 469 -8.03 8.63 21.62
C GLU A 469 -9.21 8.49 20.65
N ALA A 470 -9.13 9.13 19.48
CA ALA A 470 -10.09 9.01 18.38
C ALA A 470 -9.43 9.23 17.01
N ILE A 471 -10.11 8.79 15.95
CA ILE A 471 -9.76 9.06 14.55
C ILE A 471 -10.99 9.51 13.76
N GLU A 472 -10.74 10.25 12.68
CA GLU A 472 -11.72 10.62 11.66
C GLU A 472 -11.09 10.29 10.30
N VAL A 473 -11.79 9.53 9.46
CA VAL A 473 -11.29 9.03 8.16
C VAL A 473 -12.34 9.32 7.09
N LYS A 474 -11.92 9.94 5.98
CA LYS A 474 -12.77 10.35 4.86
C LYS A 474 -12.23 9.78 3.55
N LEU A 475 -13.04 8.96 2.90
CA LEU A 475 -12.89 8.64 1.49
C LEU A 475 -13.41 9.84 0.67
N VAL A 476 -12.63 10.32 -0.31
CA VAL A 476 -12.98 11.46 -1.16
C VAL A 476 -12.57 11.16 -2.60
N HIS A 477 -13.46 11.38 -3.56
CA HIS A 477 -13.12 11.23 -4.99
C HIS A 477 -12.09 12.30 -5.41
N LYS A 478 -11.12 11.97 -6.27
CA LYS A 478 -9.97 12.88 -6.56
C LYS A 478 -10.37 14.21 -7.21
N ASP A 479 -11.50 14.25 -7.93
CA ASP A 479 -12.05 15.50 -8.49
C ASP A 479 -12.74 16.40 -7.44
N GLN A 480 -13.00 15.87 -6.24
CA GLN A 480 -13.66 16.60 -5.15
C GLN A 480 -12.63 17.23 -4.20
N LYS A 481 -12.95 18.41 -3.68
CA LYS A 481 -12.09 19.11 -2.71
C LYS A 481 -12.10 18.42 -1.35
N GLY A 482 -11.05 17.66 -1.06
CA GLY A 482 -10.82 17.06 0.27
C GLY A 482 -10.42 18.07 1.36
N PRO A 483 -10.30 17.62 2.62
CA PRO A 483 -9.84 18.43 3.75
C PRO A 483 -8.47 19.09 3.53
N ASN A 484 -8.30 20.32 4.05
CA ASN A 484 -7.02 21.04 4.02
C ASN A 484 -5.95 20.32 4.86
N LEU A 485 -4.87 19.90 4.21
CA LEU A 485 -3.76 19.20 4.85
C LEU A 485 -2.99 20.11 5.83
N SER A 486 -2.51 19.54 6.94
CA SER A 486 -1.84 20.26 8.03
C SER A 486 -1.08 19.27 8.94
N ASN A 487 -0.34 19.75 9.94
CA ASN A 487 0.52 18.92 10.81
C ASN A 487 -0.27 17.80 11.52
N SER A 488 -0.24 16.60 10.95
CA SER A 488 -0.99 15.42 11.38
C SER A 488 -0.26 14.54 12.40
N LEU A 489 1.07 14.64 12.44
CA LEU A 489 1.95 13.88 13.33
C LEU A 489 2.63 14.82 14.33
N TYR A 490 2.53 14.49 15.62
CA TYR A 490 3.27 15.16 16.69
C TYR A 490 4.49 14.32 17.12
N THR A 491 5.69 14.84 16.91
CA THR A 491 6.96 14.17 17.23
C THR A 491 7.76 14.90 18.30
N SER A 492 8.80 14.24 18.83
CA SER A 492 9.78 14.88 19.71
C SER A 492 10.76 15.71 18.87
N GLU A 493 11.10 16.91 19.34
CA GLU A 493 12.17 17.74 18.75
C GLU A 493 13.58 17.32 19.22
N VAL A 494 13.70 16.43 20.21
CA VAL A 494 14.98 16.03 20.81
C VAL A 494 16.01 15.55 19.77
N PRO A 495 15.68 14.75 18.73
CA PRO A 495 16.64 14.36 17.70
C PRO A 495 17.21 15.57 16.93
N GLN A 496 16.35 16.50 16.51
CA GLN A 496 16.70 17.68 15.72
C GLN A 496 17.40 18.74 16.58
N LYS A 497 17.03 18.86 17.86
CA LYS A 497 17.76 19.63 18.88
C LYS A 497 19.17 19.04 19.09
N MET A 498 19.30 17.72 19.27
CA MET A 498 20.59 17.07 19.49
C MET A 498 21.51 17.12 18.25
N ALA A 499 20.96 17.01 17.04
CA ALA A 499 21.71 17.23 15.80
C ALA A 499 22.23 18.68 15.68
N ARG A 500 21.43 19.68 16.09
CA ARG A 500 21.87 21.09 16.22
C ARG A 500 22.99 21.24 17.24
N VAL A 501 22.93 20.52 18.39
CA VAL A 501 24.04 20.48 19.36
C VAL A 501 25.31 19.85 18.77
N GLN A 502 25.23 18.74 18.04
CA GLN A 502 26.41 18.14 17.39
C GLN A 502 27.06 19.14 16.40
N ASN A 503 26.23 19.84 15.61
CA ASN A 503 26.70 20.87 14.68
C ASN A 503 27.24 22.14 15.36
N LEU A 504 26.85 22.44 16.60
CA LEU A 504 27.48 23.44 17.45
C LEU A 504 28.87 22.95 17.91
N LEU A 505 28.94 21.76 18.51
CA LEU A 505 30.17 21.18 19.06
C LEU A 505 31.26 21.05 17.97
N ASN A 506 30.89 20.51 16.81
CA ASN A 506 31.80 20.33 15.67
C ASN A 506 32.41 21.65 15.16
N ARG A 507 31.63 22.74 15.14
CA ARG A 507 32.07 24.03 14.57
C ARG A 507 32.80 24.93 15.56
N LYS A 508 32.38 24.96 16.83
CA LYS A 508 32.86 25.93 17.82
C LYS A 508 33.80 25.34 18.88
N TYR A 509 33.73 24.03 19.12
CA TYR A 509 34.39 23.42 20.28
C TYR A 509 35.26 22.19 19.95
N ASN A 510 35.38 21.78 18.69
CA ASN A 510 36.17 20.62 18.28
C ASN A 510 37.68 20.81 18.54
N ASN A 511 38.13 20.44 19.74
CA ASN A 511 39.49 20.64 20.24
C ASN A 511 39.92 19.41 21.06
N GLN A 512 41.11 18.87 20.81
CA GLN A 512 41.68 17.71 21.53
C GLN A 512 41.91 17.94 23.03
N SER A 513 41.79 19.19 23.50
CA SER A 513 41.80 19.57 24.91
C SER A 513 40.46 19.35 25.61
N TYR A 514 39.35 19.17 24.86
CA TYR A 514 38.00 19.00 25.41
C TYR A 514 37.43 17.62 25.05
N GLY A 515 36.83 16.96 26.02
CA GLY A 515 35.87 15.87 25.86
C GLY A 515 34.50 16.35 26.31
N ILE A 516 33.54 16.39 25.40
CA ILE A 516 32.18 16.87 25.66
C ILE A 516 31.21 15.77 25.28
N TYR A 517 30.27 15.45 26.17
CA TYR A 517 29.20 14.50 25.92
C TYR A 517 27.88 15.05 26.48
N VAL A 518 26.88 15.18 25.61
CA VAL A 518 25.53 15.66 25.92
C VAL A 518 24.56 14.54 25.59
N MET A 519 23.61 14.23 26.47
CA MET A 519 22.59 13.21 26.21
C MET A 519 21.22 13.58 26.78
N SER A 520 20.19 13.18 26.05
CA SER A 520 18.77 13.33 26.41
C SER A 520 18.37 12.51 27.64
N GLU A 521 17.27 12.89 28.32
CA GLU A 521 16.76 12.20 29.52
C GLU A 521 16.54 10.69 29.33
N ASN A 522 16.02 10.27 28.19
CA ASN A 522 15.81 8.85 27.87
C ASN A 522 17.10 8.12 27.41
N GLY A 523 18.20 8.85 27.25
CA GLY A 523 19.50 8.35 26.81
C GLY A 523 19.59 7.88 25.36
N GLN A 524 18.53 8.02 24.55
CA GLN A 524 18.49 7.55 23.15
C GLN A 524 19.31 8.46 22.22
N TYR A 525 19.27 9.77 22.45
CA TYR A 525 19.93 10.77 21.62
C TYR A 525 21.08 11.44 22.39
N SER A 526 22.25 11.52 21.76
CA SER A 526 23.44 12.19 22.31
C SER A 526 24.24 12.94 21.25
N ALA A 527 24.92 14.01 21.66
CA ALA A 527 25.91 14.75 20.88
C ALA A 527 27.25 14.74 21.61
N SER A 528 28.36 14.64 20.87
CA SER A 528 29.68 14.30 21.44
C SER A 528 30.83 14.84 20.59
N ILE A 529 31.85 15.38 21.24
CA ILE A 529 33.19 15.52 20.65
C ILE A 529 34.21 14.96 21.65
N ASN A 530 35.10 14.07 21.18
CA ASN A 530 36.08 13.36 22.01
C ASN A 530 35.46 12.70 23.27
N GLY A 531 34.16 12.35 23.25
CA GLY A 531 33.40 11.96 24.44
C GLY A 531 33.88 10.67 25.12
N ASN A 532 34.64 9.83 24.41
CA ASN A 532 35.30 8.62 24.92
C ASN A 532 36.77 8.86 25.35
N THR A 533 37.35 10.03 25.06
CA THR A 533 38.75 10.34 25.39
C THR A 533 38.95 10.33 26.91
N GLN A 534 40.08 9.80 27.35
CA GLN A 534 40.40 9.60 28.75
C GLN A 534 41.03 10.86 29.35
N PHE A 535 40.54 11.29 30.52
CA PHE A 535 41.03 12.42 31.29
C PHE A 535 41.24 12.00 32.76
N ILE A 536 42.13 12.70 33.48
CA ILE A 536 42.25 12.56 34.93
C ILE A 536 40.97 13.12 35.55
N ALA A 537 40.10 12.26 36.08
CA ALA A 537 38.72 12.60 36.45
C ALA A 537 38.61 13.66 37.57
N ALA A 538 39.69 13.92 38.30
CA ALA A 538 39.72 14.81 39.45
C ALA A 538 38.52 14.50 40.40
N SER A 539 37.81 15.51 40.89
CA SER A 539 36.62 15.28 41.74
C SER A 539 35.35 14.82 40.99
N THR A 540 35.33 14.65 39.67
CA THR A 540 34.22 13.91 39.01
C THR A 540 34.33 12.40 39.23
N GLY A 541 35.55 11.90 39.49
CA GLY A 541 35.82 10.50 39.86
C GLY A 541 35.15 10.05 41.16
N LYS A 542 34.42 10.93 41.84
CA LYS A 542 33.60 10.64 43.04
C LYS A 542 32.22 10.10 42.69
N LEU A 543 31.72 10.34 41.47
CA LEU A 543 30.39 9.89 41.02
C LEU A 543 30.15 8.39 41.19
N PRO A 544 31.10 7.47 40.93
CA PRO A 544 30.92 6.04 41.21
C PRO A 544 30.59 5.72 42.67
N GLY A 545 31.35 6.29 43.62
CA GLY A 545 31.13 6.07 45.06
C GLY A 545 29.80 6.67 45.54
N ILE A 546 29.42 7.84 45.00
CA ILE A 546 28.12 8.47 45.26
C ILE A 546 26.98 7.60 44.73
N TYR A 547 27.03 7.17 43.47
CA TYR A 547 26.02 6.28 42.88
C TYR A 547 25.83 5.00 43.70
N TYR A 548 26.92 4.31 44.03
CA TYR A 548 26.83 3.02 44.71
C TYR A 548 26.31 3.17 46.15
N THR A 549 26.70 4.24 46.84
CA THR A 549 26.15 4.59 48.17
C THR A 549 24.65 4.90 48.08
N GLN A 550 24.21 5.68 47.09
CA GLN A 550 22.79 5.97 46.89
C GLN A 550 21.99 4.70 46.52
N LYS A 551 22.54 3.81 45.68
CA LYS A 551 21.93 2.51 45.38
C LYS A 551 21.76 1.65 46.65
N ARG A 552 22.75 1.69 47.56
CA ARG A 552 22.70 0.99 48.85
C ARG A 552 21.73 1.62 49.87
N LEU A 553 21.52 2.93 49.81
CA LEU A 553 20.46 3.60 50.57
C LEU A 553 19.08 3.19 50.03
N ASN A 554 18.89 3.22 48.71
CA ASN A 554 17.60 2.93 48.07
C ASN A 554 17.17 1.45 48.20
N ASN A 555 18.12 0.52 48.38
CA ASN A 555 17.83 -0.89 48.67
C ASN A 555 17.88 -1.25 50.18
N GLY A 556 18.05 -0.28 51.07
CA GLY A 556 18.06 -0.48 52.53
C GLY A 556 19.33 -1.11 53.14
N SER A 557 20.37 -1.40 52.34
CA SER A 557 21.65 -1.95 52.82
C SER A 557 22.62 -0.90 53.40
N LEU A 558 22.20 0.37 53.43
CA LEU A 558 22.73 1.47 54.24
C LEU A 558 21.56 2.31 54.76
N ARG A 559 21.79 3.10 55.82
CA ARG A 559 20.84 4.11 56.32
C ARG A 559 21.51 5.47 56.45
N LEU A 560 20.78 6.56 56.21
CA LEU A 560 21.32 7.94 56.28
C LEU A 560 21.94 8.27 57.65
N ASN A 561 21.32 7.81 58.74
CA ASN A 561 21.79 8.01 60.11
C ASN A 561 22.84 6.97 60.57
N GLN A 562 23.21 6.00 59.74
CA GLN A 562 24.26 5.03 60.05
C GLN A 562 25.59 5.76 60.23
N GLN A 563 26.36 5.35 61.24
CA GLN A 563 27.60 6.00 61.64
C GLN A 563 28.81 5.26 61.06
N TRP A 564 29.78 6.01 60.55
CA TRP A 564 31.09 5.54 60.08
C TRP A 564 32.21 6.28 60.83
N ASN A 565 33.25 5.57 61.23
CA ASN A 565 34.32 6.11 62.08
C ASN A 565 35.51 6.62 61.26
N TYR A 566 36.04 7.83 61.56
CA TYR A 566 37.21 8.35 60.84
C TYR A 566 38.54 7.82 61.39
N ASN A 567 38.82 6.55 61.08
CA ASN A 567 40.10 5.90 61.34
C ASN A 567 41.04 5.98 60.13
N GLY A 568 42.32 5.67 60.32
CA GLY A 568 43.36 5.77 59.29
C GLY A 568 43.12 4.96 58.01
N ASN A 569 42.39 3.83 58.08
CA ASN A 569 42.15 2.98 56.92
C ASN A 569 41.24 3.66 55.87
N VAL A 570 40.40 4.60 56.30
CA VAL A 570 39.58 5.42 55.40
C VAL A 570 40.46 6.16 54.38
N ASN A 571 41.66 6.60 54.76
CA ASN A 571 42.60 7.27 53.85
C ASN A 571 43.58 6.31 53.15
N ASN A 572 43.54 5.01 53.44
CA ASN A 572 44.60 4.06 53.09
C ASN A 572 44.03 2.80 52.39
N PHE A 573 43.49 3.00 51.19
CA PHE A 573 43.05 1.93 50.29
C PHE A 573 43.25 2.33 48.82
N SER A 574 43.22 1.36 47.90
CA SER A 574 43.44 1.64 46.47
C SER A 574 42.32 2.53 45.90
N GLY A 575 42.68 3.66 45.30
CA GLY A 575 41.72 4.65 44.80
C GLY A 575 41.26 5.69 45.83
N ALA A 576 41.83 5.72 47.04
CA ALA A 576 41.65 6.83 47.96
C ALA A 576 42.21 8.15 47.38
N TYR A 577 41.50 9.25 47.63
CA TYR A 577 42.01 10.60 47.43
C TYR A 577 42.98 10.97 48.56
N GLN A 578 43.95 11.85 48.24
CA GLN A 578 44.69 12.56 49.28
C GLN A 578 43.70 13.41 50.10
N PRO A 579 43.71 13.35 51.46
CA PRO A 579 42.76 14.10 52.30
C PRO A 579 42.77 15.62 52.07
N TRP A 580 43.93 16.13 51.66
CA TRP A 580 44.22 17.54 51.37
C TRP A 580 43.37 18.13 50.25
N GLY A 581 43.18 19.45 50.27
CA GLY A 581 42.36 20.16 49.29
C GLY A 581 40.88 20.20 49.68
N ALA A 582 40.00 20.16 48.67
CA ALA A 582 38.57 20.42 48.80
C ALA A 582 37.87 19.55 49.87
N GLY A 583 36.85 20.15 50.51
CA GLY A 583 36.09 19.54 51.60
C GLY A 583 36.20 20.26 52.94
N VAL A 584 35.19 20.03 53.77
CA VAL A 584 35.00 20.63 55.11
C VAL A 584 35.25 19.64 56.26
N MET A 585 35.37 18.34 55.95
CA MET A 585 35.73 17.32 56.95
C MET A 585 37.20 17.45 57.39
N SER A 586 37.52 16.89 58.56
CA SER A 586 38.90 16.82 59.07
C SER A 586 39.83 16.19 58.02
N LYS A 587 41.04 16.73 57.88
CA LYS A 587 42.07 16.22 56.94
C LYS A 587 42.92 15.10 57.57
N TYR A 588 42.78 14.88 58.86
CA TYR A 588 43.44 13.82 59.65
C TYR A 588 42.39 12.94 60.33
N PRO A 589 42.61 11.61 60.46
CA PRO A 589 41.77 10.72 61.27
C PRO A 589 41.55 11.29 62.68
N ASP A 590 40.32 11.74 62.94
CA ASP A 590 39.91 12.32 64.24
C ASP A 590 39.18 11.31 65.12
N TYR A 591 39.01 10.07 64.62
CA TYR A 591 38.29 8.95 65.25
C TYR A 591 36.85 9.28 65.65
N ARG A 592 36.26 10.35 65.10
CA ARG A 592 34.86 10.70 65.29
C ARG A 592 33.97 9.86 64.39
N ASN A 593 32.70 9.77 64.78
CA ASN A 593 31.67 9.14 63.98
C ASN A 593 30.96 10.20 63.13
N TYR A 594 30.85 9.93 61.84
CA TYR A 594 30.15 10.75 60.86
C TYR A 594 28.99 9.94 60.26
N SER A 595 27.83 10.57 60.05
CA SER A 595 26.70 9.88 59.43
C SER A 595 26.91 9.70 57.92
N VAL A 596 26.32 8.65 57.33
CA VAL A 596 26.29 8.45 55.87
C VAL A 596 25.76 9.69 55.16
N ASP A 597 24.74 10.33 55.73
CA ASP A 597 24.19 11.57 55.21
C ASP A 597 25.22 12.71 55.19
N THR A 598 25.88 12.98 56.31
CA THR A 598 26.93 14.01 56.43
C THR A 598 28.06 13.78 55.42
N VAL A 599 28.51 12.53 55.27
CA VAL A 599 29.55 12.14 54.31
C VAL A 599 29.08 12.38 52.87
N LEU A 600 27.89 11.89 52.52
CA LEU A 600 27.33 11.98 51.17
C LEU A 600 27.07 13.44 50.77
N HIS A 601 26.45 14.21 51.67
CA HIS A 601 26.26 15.66 51.55
C HIS A 601 27.58 16.38 51.27
N ASN A 602 28.60 16.18 52.11
CA ASN A 602 29.86 16.92 51.99
C ASN A 602 30.67 16.53 50.75
N THR A 603 30.65 15.24 50.37
CA THR A 603 31.31 14.75 49.15
C THR A 603 30.76 15.39 47.89
N ILE A 604 29.44 15.65 47.86
CA ILE A 604 28.78 16.32 46.75
C ILE A 604 28.96 17.85 46.86
N LYS A 605 28.42 18.47 47.91
CA LYS A 605 28.29 19.93 48.09
C LYS A 605 29.61 20.68 48.14
N TYR A 606 30.56 20.18 48.94
CA TYR A 606 31.86 20.80 49.18
C TYR A 606 32.99 20.08 48.44
N SER A 607 32.63 19.15 47.53
CA SER A 607 33.55 18.32 46.78
C SER A 607 34.58 17.59 47.66
N ASP A 608 34.16 17.11 48.84
CA ASP A 608 35.07 16.65 49.90
C ASP A 608 35.94 15.45 49.50
N ASN A 609 37.26 15.53 49.71
CA ASN A 609 38.19 14.42 49.47
C ASN A 609 38.12 13.33 50.54
N VAL A 610 37.93 13.70 51.80
CA VAL A 610 37.76 12.75 52.92
C VAL A 610 36.37 12.13 52.88
N GLY A 611 35.35 12.92 52.53
CA GLY A 611 34.02 12.38 52.24
C GLY A 611 34.06 11.30 51.14
N ALA A 612 34.76 11.55 50.03
CA ALA A 612 34.96 10.56 48.97
C ALA A 612 35.68 9.30 49.45
N ASN A 613 36.66 9.44 50.34
CA ASN A 613 37.37 8.32 50.97
C ASN A 613 36.42 7.45 51.81
N PHE A 614 35.53 8.06 52.61
CA PHE A 614 34.46 7.33 53.32
C PHE A 614 33.52 6.60 52.34
N LEU A 615 33.06 7.25 51.26
CA LEU A 615 32.21 6.62 50.25
C LEU A 615 32.91 5.44 49.56
N GLY A 616 34.21 5.53 49.30
CA GLY A 616 34.99 4.41 48.75
C GLY A 616 35.17 3.27 49.75
N TYR A 617 35.68 3.57 50.95
CA TYR A 617 36.02 2.57 51.97
C TYR A 617 34.78 1.86 52.52
N TYR A 618 33.78 2.59 53.04
CA TYR A 618 32.58 2.02 53.65
C TYR A 618 31.40 1.88 52.67
N GLY A 619 31.17 2.87 51.81
CA GLY A 619 30.04 2.87 50.87
C GLY A 619 30.21 1.81 49.77
N ALA A 620 31.40 1.73 49.19
CA ALA A 620 31.78 0.86 48.06
C ALA A 620 32.74 -0.28 48.44
N ASN A 621 32.89 -0.59 49.73
CA ASN A 621 33.71 -1.69 50.25
C ASN A 621 35.18 -1.67 49.76
N SER A 622 35.83 -0.50 49.75
CA SER A 622 37.15 -0.26 49.13
C SER A 622 37.19 -0.56 47.62
N TYR A 623 36.08 -0.28 46.91
CA TYR A 623 35.88 -0.52 45.48
C TYR A 623 35.98 -1.99 45.04
N ASP A 624 35.21 -2.86 45.70
CA ASP A 624 35.19 -4.30 45.42
C ASP A 624 34.68 -4.68 44.00
N GLN A 625 34.77 -5.97 43.65
CA GLN A 625 34.33 -6.46 42.33
C GLN A 625 32.81 -6.38 42.10
N THR A 626 31.99 -6.26 43.15
CA THR A 626 30.54 -6.02 43.05
C THR A 626 30.24 -4.56 42.72
N PHE A 627 30.98 -3.63 43.33
CA PHE A 627 31.01 -2.23 42.92
C PHE A 627 31.49 -2.09 41.46
N LEU A 628 32.62 -2.69 41.10
CA LEU A 628 33.18 -2.58 39.74
C LEU A 628 32.23 -3.11 38.66
N ARG A 629 31.61 -4.28 38.86
CA ARG A 629 30.58 -4.82 37.94
C ARG A 629 29.43 -3.85 37.71
N GLU A 630 28.95 -3.20 38.76
CA GLU A 630 27.83 -2.25 38.66
C GLU A 630 28.23 -0.95 37.93
N ILE A 631 29.43 -0.42 38.21
CA ILE A 631 29.93 0.80 37.53
C ILE A 631 30.27 0.51 36.06
N ASN A 632 30.84 -0.65 35.75
CA ASN A 632 31.06 -1.15 34.40
C ASN A 632 29.75 -1.24 33.61
N ARG A 633 28.67 -1.79 34.22
CA ARG A 633 27.32 -1.90 33.63
C ARG A 633 26.73 -0.54 33.20
N ILE A 634 26.96 0.52 33.99
CA ILE A 634 26.40 1.87 33.74
C ILE A 634 27.22 2.62 32.69
N THR A 635 28.54 2.60 32.83
CA THR A 635 29.46 3.32 31.94
C THR A 635 29.61 2.65 30.57
N GLY A 636 29.55 1.32 30.54
CA GLY A 636 29.97 0.50 29.39
C GLY A 636 31.48 0.23 29.37
N ARG A 637 32.11 0.21 30.56
CA ARG A 637 33.54 -0.11 30.77
C ARG A 637 33.75 -1.58 31.12
N ASN A 638 35.01 -2.00 31.11
CA ASN A 638 35.45 -3.27 31.69
C ASN A 638 36.69 -3.03 32.58
N TRP A 639 36.51 -2.27 33.65
CA TRP A 639 37.53 -2.06 34.67
C TRP A 639 37.66 -3.28 35.59
N SER A 640 38.87 -3.84 35.69
CA SER A 640 39.23 -4.90 36.65
C SER A 640 39.68 -4.35 38.02
N PHE A 641 40.05 -3.07 38.07
CA PHE A 641 40.36 -2.29 39.28
C PHE A 641 39.85 -0.85 39.13
N PHE A 642 39.57 -0.16 40.23
CA PHE A 642 39.09 1.22 40.20
C PHE A 642 40.19 2.21 39.81
N THR A 643 39.86 3.22 39.02
CA THR A 643 40.81 4.22 38.53
C THR A 643 40.19 5.63 38.50
N LEU A 644 40.98 6.65 38.79
CA LEU A 644 40.58 8.06 38.71
C LEU A 644 40.71 8.63 37.28
N ILE A 645 40.41 7.80 36.28
CA ILE A 645 40.41 8.14 34.85
C ILE A 645 39.00 7.96 34.31
N ALA A 646 38.44 9.01 33.72
CA ALA A 646 37.09 9.00 33.14
C ALA A 646 37.06 9.70 31.78
N SER A 647 36.04 9.39 30.99
CA SER A 647 35.65 10.14 29.80
C SER A 647 34.34 10.88 30.04
N ALA A 648 34.04 11.87 29.20
CA ALA A 648 32.83 12.67 29.35
C ALA A 648 31.56 11.79 29.26
N ARG A 649 31.59 10.74 28.44
CA ARG A 649 30.52 9.74 28.33
C ARG A 649 30.33 8.93 29.61
N ASP A 650 31.40 8.53 30.30
CA ASP A 650 31.29 7.81 31.57
C ASP A 650 30.64 8.69 32.65
N ASN A 651 31.14 9.92 32.79
CA ASN A 651 30.63 10.93 33.72
C ASN A 651 29.14 11.20 33.48
N ALA A 652 28.73 11.47 32.23
CA ALA A 652 27.33 11.72 31.89
C ALA A 652 26.43 10.51 32.17
N ARG A 653 26.90 9.29 31.85
CA ARG A 653 26.17 8.04 32.15
C ARG A 653 26.05 7.77 33.65
N LEU A 654 27.06 8.12 34.45
CA LEU A 654 27.00 8.03 35.91
C LEU A 654 26.06 9.07 36.52
N MET A 655 26.09 10.32 36.04
CA MET A 655 25.14 11.35 36.47
C MET A 655 23.69 10.96 36.10
N LYS A 656 23.47 10.38 34.91
CA LYS A 656 22.18 9.76 34.57
C LYS A 656 21.83 8.60 35.50
N GLY A 657 22.76 7.67 35.74
CA GLY A 657 22.52 6.53 36.62
C GLY A 657 22.08 6.97 38.03
N ILE A 658 22.71 8.02 38.57
CA ILE A 658 22.32 8.67 39.83
C ILE A 658 20.91 9.25 39.74
N TYR A 659 20.62 10.03 38.70
CA TYR A 659 19.30 10.62 38.46
C TYR A 659 18.20 9.55 38.42
N ASP A 660 18.41 8.50 37.61
CA ASP A 660 17.49 7.39 37.37
C ASP A 660 17.17 6.59 38.63
N ILE A 661 18.13 6.36 39.53
CA ILE A 661 17.85 5.63 40.79
C ILE A 661 17.17 6.51 41.86
N GLY A 662 17.26 7.83 41.75
CA GLY A 662 16.66 8.77 42.69
C GLY A 662 17.26 8.75 44.10
N GLY A 663 16.58 9.43 45.03
CA GLY A 663 17.00 9.59 46.42
C GLY A 663 17.77 10.88 46.69
N ILE A 664 18.33 11.00 47.89
CA ILE A 664 18.79 12.30 48.44
C ILE A 664 19.93 12.94 47.63
N SER A 665 20.78 12.14 46.98
CA SER A 665 21.89 12.63 46.15
C SER A 665 21.42 13.61 45.07
N ASN A 666 20.27 13.37 44.44
CA ASN A 666 19.70 14.28 43.42
C ASN A 666 19.40 15.69 43.98
N THR A 667 19.11 15.79 45.28
CA THR A 667 18.93 17.07 45.99
C THR A 667 20.28 17.70 46.35
N TYR A 668 21.27 16.89 46.71
CA TYR A 668 22.60 17.38 47.09
C TYR A 668 23.43 17.91 45.91
N PHE A 669 23.22 17.40 44.70
CA PHE A 669 23.88 17.92 43.49
C PHE A 669 23.41 19.33 43.06
N GLN A 670 22.24 19.78 43.52
CA GLN A 670 21.72 21.15 43.31
C GLN A 670 22.17 22.05 44.46
N ASN A 671 22.32 23.37 44.25
CA ASN A 671 22.68 24.34 45.30
C ASN A 671 23.99 23.96 46.01
N THR A 672 25.06 23.71 45.26
CA THR A 672 26.42 23.45 45.77
C THR A 672 27.14 24.78 46.04
N VAL A 673 28.38 24.73 46.54
CA VAL A 673 29.21 25.95 46.67
C VAL A 673 29.81 26.43 45.33
N TYR A 674 29.55 25.72 44.23
CA TYR A 674 30.13 25.95 42.90
C TYR A 674 29.11 26.42 41.86
N ASP A 675 27.87 26.70 42.25
CA ASP A 675 26.77 27.00 41.32
C ASP A 675 26.96 28.32 40.54
N ASN A 676 27.87 29.19 40.99
CA ASN A 676 28.24 30.45 40.31
C ASN A 676 29.36 30.27 39.25
N GLU A 677 29.82 29.04 38.99
CA GLU A 677 30.90 28.74 38.04
C GLU A 677 30.64 27.47 37.20
N ARG A 678 31.41 27.29 36.12
CA ARG A 678 31.30 26.16 35.17
C ARG A 678 29.86 26.00 34.63
N ILE A 679 29.24 24.82 34.66
CA ILE A 679 27.96 24.55 33.96
C ILE A 679 26.80 25.47 34.41
N PRO A 680 26.48 25.60 35.70
CA PRO A 680 25.31 26.38 36.13
C PRO A 680 25.38 27.89 35.89
N LYS A 681 26.59 28.49 35.83
CA LYS A 681 26.84 29.95 35.86
C LYS A 681 25.90 30.83 35.02
N TYR A 682 25.49 30.37 33.84
CA TYR A 682 24.67 31.15 32.89
C TYR A 682 23.29 30.51 32.58
N LEU A 683 22.88 29.47 33.32
CA LEU A 683 21.66 28.72 33.05
C LEU A 683 20.52 29.20 33.96
N PRO A 684 19.42 29.76 33.43
CA PRO A 684 18.29 30.27 34.22
C PRO A 684 17.33 29.15 34.66
N VAL A 685 17.88 27.97 35.00
CA VAL A 685 17.18 26.76 35.42
C VAL A 685 17.96 26.08 36.53
N LYS A 686 17.33 25.17 37.27
CA LYS A 686 18.07 24.34 38.22
C LYS A 686 19.07 23.45 37.48
N VAL A 687 20.19 23.19 38.13
CA VAL A 687 21.26 22.32 37.65
C VAL A 687 21.71 21.45 38.82
N GLY A 688 21.89 20.16 38.59
CA GLY A 688 22.54 19.26 39.55
C GLY A 688 23.92 18.88 39.02
N HIS A 689 25.02 19.36 39.61
CA HIS A 689 26.36 19.22 39.01
C HIS A 689 27.47 18.76 39.97
N LYS A 690 28.57 18.26 39.39
CA LYS A 690 29.77 17.82 40.10
C LYS A 690 31.04 18.27 39.38
N ILE A 691 31.65 19.32 39.92
CA ILE A 691 32.94 19.82 39.43
C ILE A 691 34.10 18.83 39.65
N GLY A 692 35.14 18.95 38.83
CA GLY A 692 36.45 18.32 39.02
C GLY A 692 37.59 19.30 38.69
N ASP A 693 38.62 19.32 39.52
CA ASP A 693 39.75 20.25 39.41
C ASP A 693 41.03 19.56 39.90
N VAL A 694 42.07 19.47 39.06
CA VAL A 694 43.43 19.01 39.41
C VAL A 694 44.43 19.45 38.33
N TYR A 695 45.67 19.81 38.71
CA TYR A 695 46.73 20.25 37.78
C TYR A 695 46.23 21.27 36.73
N ASP A 696 46.23 20.92 35.44
CA ASP A 696 45.70 21.67 34.29
C ASP A 696 44.30 21.21 33.82
N TYR A 697 43.72 20.20 34.48
CA TYR A 697 42.42 19.59 34.17
C TYR A 697 41.30 20.34 34.89
N ARG A 698 40.29 20.80 34.15
CA ARG A 698 39.09 21.48 34.68
C ARG A 698 37.83 20.84 34.12
N HIS A 699 36.95 20.40 34.99
CA HIS A 699 35.85 19.50 34.64
C HIS A 699 34.56 19.93 35.31
N ASP A 700 33.45 19.64 34.65
CA ASP A 700 32.13 19.66 35.27
C ASP A 700 31.21 18.67 34.55
N VAL A 701 30.22 18.14 35.28
CA VAL A 701 29.20 17.25 34.75
C VAL A 701 27.90 17.46 35.51
N ALA A 702 26.80 17.57 34.78
CA ALA A 702 25.52 17.96 35.32
C ALA A 702 24.32 17.23 34.69
N VAL A 703 23.22 17.21 35.43
CA VAL A 703 21.86 17.21 34.90
C VAL A 703 21.34 18.65 34.88
N VAL A 704 20.71 19.06 33.77
CA VAL A 704 20.12 20.39 33.58
C VAL A 704 18.61 20.22 33.50
N TYR A 705 17.87 20.91 34.37
CA TYR A 705 16.42 20.75 34.55
C TYR A 705 15.63 21.69 33.63
N THR A 706 15.78 21.49 32.32
CA THR A 706 14.90 22.04 31.27
C THR A 706 13.55 21.32 31.23
N LYS A 707 12.60 21.80 30.40
CA LYS A 707 11.29 21.14 30.20
C LYS A 707 11.42 19.68 29.75
N GLU A 708 12.41 19.42 28.91
CA GLU A 708 12.94 18.09 28.61
C GLU A 708 14.36 18.06 29.20
N PRO A 709 14.61 17.39 30.34
CA PRO A 709 15.93 17.37 30.97
C PRO A 709 17.03 16.77 30.09
N TYR A 710 18.27 17.15 30.34
CA TYR A 710 19.44 16.56 29.69
C TYR A 710 20.65 16.49 30.60
N PHE A 711 21.55 15.57 30.28
CA PHE A 711 22.84 15.41 30.95
C PHE A 711 23.94 15.97 30.06
N ILE A 712 24.91 16.67 30.67
CA ILE A 712 26.05 17.24 29.99
C ILE A 712 27.31 17.03 30.83
N SER A 713 28.37 16.51 30.21
CA SER A 713 29.69 16.39 30.80
C SER A 713 30.71 17.12 29.93
N ILE A 714 31.51 17.97 30.56
CA ILE A 714 32.56 18.78 29.94
C ILE A 714 33.86 18.52 30.69
N MET A 715 34.72 17.70 30.12
CA MET A 715 36.06 17.41 30.63
C MET A 715 37.08 18.16 29.79
N THR A 716 37.97 18.92 30.42
CA THR A 716 38.98 19.74 29.72
C THR A 716 40.35 19.63 30.39
N LYS A 717 41.41 19.78 29.61
CA LYS A 717 42.83 19.85 30.03
C LYS A 717 43.49 21.14 29.51
N ASN A 718 44.81 21.24 29.61
CA ASN A 718 45.61 22.36 29.10
C ASN A 718 45.19 23.74 29.68
N ASN A 719 44.88 23.80 30.97
CA ASN A 719 44.50 25.03 31.70
C ASN A 719 43.26 25.75 31.15
N THR A 720 42.30 24.99 30.61
CA THR A 720 41.05 25.53 30.07
C THR A 720 40.22 26.21 31.17
N SER A 721 39.75 27.44 30.88
CA SER A 721 39.06 28.29 31.86
C SER A 721 37.64 27.78 32.22
N TYR A 722 37.16 28.14 33.43
CA TYR A 722 35.79 27.82 33.85
C TYR A 722 34.76 28.57 32.99
N GLU A 723 35.11 29.75 32.48
CA GLU A 723 34.32 30.53 31.54
C GLU A 723 34.11 29.79 30.22
N THR A 724 35.09 29.03 29.74
CA THR A 724 34.95 28.15 28.57
C THR A 724 33.87 27.10 28.81
N ILE A 725 33.89 26.44 29.98
CA ILE A 725 32.88 25.45 30.40
C ILE A 725 31.49 26.11 30.53
N SER A 726 31.45 27.33 31.05
CA SER A 726 30.22 28.15 31.19
C SER A 726 29.61 28.52 29.83
N ARG A 727 30.44 28.79 28.81
CA ARG A 727 29.97 29.11 27.45
C ARG A 727 29.54 27.89 26.65
N ILE A 728 30.25 26.78 26.77
CA ILE A 728 29.85 25.49 26.17
C ILE A 728 28.45 25.09 26.67
N SER A 729 28.25 25.09 27.98
CA SER A 729 26.98 24.72 28.60
C SER A 729 25.84 25.68 28.23
N LYS A 730 26.10 27.00 28.17
CA LYS A 730 25.11 28.00 27.74
C LYS A 730 24.69 27.83 26.28
N ASP A 731 25.63 27.63 25.36
CA ASP A 731 25.32 27.42 23.95
C ASP A 731 24.50 26.12 23.74
N VAL A 732 24.82 25.05 24.48
CA VAL A 732 24.04 23.79 24.44
C VAL A 732 22.62 24.03 24.99
N TYR A 733 22.50 24.71 26.14
CA TYR A 733 21.21 25.06 26.73
C TYR A 733 20.33 25.87 25.78
N ASP A 734 20.90 26.85 25.05
CA ASP A 734 20.12 27.68 24.12
C ASP A 734 19.54 26.89 22.93
N ILE A 735 20.04 25.69 22.64
CA ILE A 735 19.49 24.75 21.64
C ILE A 735 18.50 23.76 22.28
N LEU A 736 18.73 23.33 23.53
CA LEU A 736 17.97 22.26 24.18
C LEU A 736 16.73 22.71 24.97
N LYS A 737 16.68 23.97 25.43
CA LYS A 737 15.58 24.55 26.24
C LYS A 737 14.18 24.45 25.62
#